data_AF-A0A2J6HN53-F1
#
_entry.id   AF-A0A2J6HN53-F1
#
_cell.length_a   1.000
_cell.length_b   1.000
_cell.length_c   1.000
_cell.angle_alpha   90.00
_cell.angle_beta   90.00
_cell.angle_gamma   90.00
#
_symmetry.space_group_name_H-M   'P 1'
#
loop_
_entity.id
_entity.type
_entity.pdbx_description
1 polymer ?
#
loop_
_entity_poly.entity_id
_entity_poly.type
_entity_poly.pdbx_seq_one_letter_code
_entity_poly.pdbx_strand_id
1 'polypeptide(L)'
;MVFKRGLFFILIVAIGLFTGCDPRSIFDDDDDPEEVPENPFITISVSGQLTIPEDCFIDPLELDVISITDKQEVASDGTFTVEVLSTEKSQVLLFNTSDGETIFMGVYNPDDGTVMADATSTALALTLFTDYLYMSEQADRNEYFVKIMENPKFNTLLESLGNSWANDPYHVLNYDYNVQTYQLVVELIKETFETLGTNDCKYEIGDPPTIEDASGTNIKFVNNRYIYYASGVYPDGSSTLSKTVTVERKESITSFDFGWPPVYMTDPEETLFDLGNGSFRIELKNGMQYANIFDIDNPDGRATLYNTGQGIWYVLEILVSLPGIPDMATLPNYLTLTPDHMVGLGNCVMNRNTRDYLLLMMDVIAHNDEEIAYWIFQEFQTNAAHHYINSAAAIMKNVGLVFKLLGFVNEQGPFFFDVIFAPEVTYFVTQENGVITSISENNSPVAMFSADPPAGIIGTNITFDASASNDDTTPLSDLKFRWDFTGDQNWTSWSASPTIEYSYAEAGSYSVVLEVQDADGQVGFISHVINIGGGSGSANHIKLFMDVYPWDNDAMLQVFAELGFTEGIGADKYEIITSAEMAAVELLPGEDLVIISNDQPQSFYDMYAASQVKFSDFVYNGGALFWEACDGGWNDGYIETAGIIMPGNIELVLNYDYYNYVANPHLPLVAGLPETMDHNYASHEYFGNFPDGTIVYCTGSNGNPTLIEFNLGLGWILVSGQPLEHQYVYVYGNDDMQELLPRIVSYFTGKEFIGKRHQMQVQKSTVSSHK
;
A
#
# COMPACT_ATOMS: atom_id res chain seq x y z
N MET A 1 -37.68 -39.43 -30.50
CA MET A 1 -38.36 -40.74 -30.44
C MET A 1 -37.33 -41.80 -30.03
N VAL A 2 -37.56 -42.51 -28.91
CA VAL A 2 -36.84 -43.73 -28.45
C VAL A 2 -35.32 -43.59 -28.13
N PHE A 3 -34.97 -44.00 -26.90
CA PHE A 3 -33.61 -44.17 -26.35
C PHE A 3 -32.80 -45.32 -26.98
N LYS A 4 -31.47 -45.16 -27.03
CA LYS A 4 -30.40 -46.12 -26.64
C LYS A 4 -29.02 -45.43 -26.79
N ARG A 5 -28.18 -45.21 -25.76
CA ARG A 5 -27.55 -46.02 -24.69
C ARG A 5 -26.26 -46.77 -25.10
N GLY A 6 -25.17 -46.46 -24.39
CA GLY A 6 -23.82 -47.05 -24.45
C GLY A 6 -22.76 -45.97 -24.13
N LEU A 7 -22.51 -45.57 -22.87
CA LEU A 7 -21.61 -46.20 -21.85
C LEU A 7 -20.15 -46.30 -22.32
N PHE A 8 -19.10 -45.88 -21.58
CA PHE A 8 -18.91 -45.19 -20.29
C PHE A 8 -17.90 -44.02 -20.50
N PHE A 9 -17.50 -43.13 -19.59
CA PHE A 9 -17.72 -42.87 -18.14
C PHE A 9 -18.60 -41.58 -17.97
N ILE A 10 -18.92 -40.89 -16.85
CA ILE A 10 -18.37 -40.68 -15.48
C ILE A 10 -17.10 -39.77 -15.52
N LEU A 11 -16.88 -38.69 -14.74
CA LEU A 11 -17.59 -37.82 -13.76
C LEU A 11 -16.75 -36.50 -13.70
N ILE A 12 -17.15 -35.27 -13.31
CA ILE A 12 -18.42 -34.54 -13.05
C ILE A 12 -18.07 -33.01 -13.23
N VAL A 13 -18.87 -32.11 -13.84
CA VAL A 13 -19.95 -31.23 -13.29
C VAL A 13 -19.44 -30.28 -12.17
N ALA A 14 -19.67 -28.95 -12.19
CA ALA A 14 -20.87 -28.24 -12.64
C ALA A 14 -20.69 -27.08 -13.66
N ILE A 15 -21.83 -26.73 -14.28
CA ILE A 15 -22.07 -25.53 -15.11
C ILE A 15 -23.40 -24.95 -14.60
N GLY A 16 -23.50 -23.63 -14.44
CA GLY A 16 -24.74 -22.98 -13.99
C GLY A 16 -25.81 -22.85 -15.07
N LEU A 17 -27.06 -22.66 -14.63
CA LEU A 17 -28.01 -21.59 -15.05
C LEU A 17 -29.47 -21.97 -14.73
N PHE A 18 -30.12 -21.15 -13.90
CA PHE A 18 -31.58 -20.95 -13.73
C PHE A 18 -32.55 -22.14 -13.78
N THR A 19 -32.95 -22.61 -12.59
CA THR A 19 -34.28 -22.24 -12.05
C THR A 19 -34.12 -21.90 -10.57
N GLY A 20 -34.78 -20.85 -10.08
CA GLY A 20 -34.46 -20.26 -8.78
C GLY A 20 -34.80 -21.14 -7.58
N CYS A 21 -33.83 -21.29 -6.67
CA CYS A 21 -34.08 -21.22 -5.23
C CYS A 21 -33.57 -19.84 -4.78
N ASP A 22 -34.45 -19.05 -4.18
CA ASP A 22 -34.08 -17.93 -3.32
C ASP A 22 -33.52 -18.52 -2.01
N PRO A 23 -32.45 -17.99 -1.38
CA PRO A 23 -32.02 -18.43 -0.05
C PRO A 23 -33.14 -18.36 1.01
N ARG A 24 -34.15 -17.51 0.82
CA ARG A 24 -35.33 -17.35 1.69
C ARG A 24 -36.34 -18.50 1.56
N SER A 25 -35.93 -19.73 1.88
CA SER A 25 -36.86 -20.86 2.03
C SER A 25 -36.48 -21.85 3.16
N ILE A 26 -35.92 -21.35 4.25
CA ILE A 26 -35.80 -22.09 5.53
C ILE A 26 -37.01 -21.82 6.46
N PHE A 27 -37.75 -20.73 6.24
CA PHE A 27 -38.87 -20.31 7.08
C PHE A 27 -40.21 -20.30 6.33
N ASP A 28 -40.90 -21.45 6.31
CA ASP A 28 -42.38 -21.52 6.44
C ASP A 28 -42.84 -22.98 6.68
N ASP A 29 -43.11 -23.36 7.94
CA ASP A 29 -44.01 -24.47 8.34
C ASP A 29 -44.18 -24.50 9.89
N ASP A 30 -45.06 -23.64 10.43
CA ASP A 30 -45.84 -23.86 11.68
C ASP A 30 -45.15 -24.00 13.08
N ASP A 31 -43.90 -23.55 13.29
CA ASP A 31 -43.33 -23.31 14.64
C ASP A 31 -43.31 -21.80 15.02
N ASP A 32 -43.26 -21.48 16.32
CA ASP A 32 -43.24 -20.09 16.85
C ASP A 32 -42.06 -19.28 16.26
N PRO A 33 -42.20 -17.96 16.03
CA PRO A 33 -41.06 -17.13 15.64
C PRO A 33 -40.04 -17.13 16.78
N GLU A 34 -38.89 -17.78 16.55
CA GLU A 34 -37.73 -17.69 17.44
C GLU A 34 -37.38 -16.20 17.66
N GLU A 35 -37.06 -15.84 18.90
CA GLU A 35 -36.84 -14.45 19.28
C GLU A 35 -35.71 -13.87 18.42
N VAL A 36 -36.03 -12.83 17.63
CA VAL A 36 -35.04 -12.06 16.88
C VAL A 36 -33.99 -11.59 17.90
N PRO A 37 -32.68 -11.83 17.68
CA PRO A 37 -31.65 -11.36 18.58
C PRO A 37 -31.81 -9.85 18.80
N GLU A 38 -32.06 -9.43 20.04
CA GLU A 38 -32.00 -8.00 20.38
C GLU A 38 -30.55 -7.54 20.16
N ASN A 39 -30.38 -6.43 19.45
CA ASN A 39 -29.08 -5.81 19.21
C ASN A 39 -28.31 -5.70 20.54
N PRO A 40 -27.09 -6.26 20.66
CA PRO A 40 -26.36 -6.29 21.92
C PRO A 40 -25.91 -4.90 22.39
N PHE A 41 -26.00 -3.88 21.54
CA PHE A 41 -25.54 -2.54 21.80
C PHE A 41 -26.68 -1.57 22.15
N ILE A 42 -26.43 -0.68 23.10
CA ILE A 42 -27.36 0.37 23.50
C ILE A 42 -27.22 1.54 22.51
N THR A 43 -28.32 1.99 21.90
CA THR A 43 -28.34 3.25 21.13
C THR A 43 -28.80 4.44 21.97
N ILE A 44 -28.45 5.64 21.51
CA ILE A 44 -28.93 6.91 22.02
C ILE A 44 -29.28 7.87 20.88
N SER A 45 -30.43 8.53 20.99
CA SER A 45 -30.86 9.61 20.10
C SER A 45 -30.00 10.86 20.29
N VAL A 46 -29.35 11.32 19.22
CA VAL A 46 -28.58 12.58 19.19
C VAL A 46 -29.15 13.52 18.12
N SER A 47 -29.16 14.82 18.41
CA SER A 47 -29.69 15.86 17.51
C SER A 47 -28.59 16.88 17.17
N GLY A 48 -28.55 17.32 15.92
CA GLY A 48 -27.61 18.33 15.45
C GLY A 48 -28.21 19.25 14.39
N GLN A 49 -27.37 20.13 13.84
CA GLN A 49 -27.72 21.00 12.72
C GLN A 49 -26.53 21.07 11.74
N LEU A 50 -26.75 20.58 10.52
CA LEU A 50 -25.79 20.68 9.42
C LEU A 50 -25.68 22.14 8.98
N THR A 51 -24.48 22.70 9.05
CA THR A 51 -24.18 24.08 8.64
C THR A 51 -23.48 24.06 7.28
N ILE A 52 -24.28 24.16 6.22
CA ILE A 52 -23.81 24.25 4.83
C ILE A 52 -23.14 25.63 4.61
N PRO A 53 -21.92 25.70 4.01
CA PRO A 53 -21.25 26.97 3.67
C PRO A 53 -22.07 27.87 2.73
N GLU A 54 -21.94 29.20 2.83
CA GLU A 54 -22.78 30.16 2.06
C GLU A 54 -22.66 30.01 0.53
N ASP A 55 -21.51 29.55 0.01
CA ASP A 55 -21.25 29.32 -1.42
C ASP A 55 -21.48 27.85 -1.85
N CYS A 56 -21.97 26.97 -0.96
CA CYS A 56 -22.29 25.57 -1.27
C CYS A 56 -23.76 25.42 -1.69
N PHE A 57 -24.02 24.92 -2.90
CA PHE A 57 -25.35 24.93 -3.52
C PHE A 57 -26.09 23.59 -3.52
N ILE A 58 -25.95 22.81 -2.44
CA ILE A 58 -26.72 21.56 -2.20
C ILE A 58 -27.95 21.84 -1.31
N ASP A 59 -29.09 21.19 -1.58
CA ASP A 59 -30.27 21.29 -0.70
C ASP A 59 -30.12 20.29 0.47
N PRO A 60 -30.33 20.69 1.74
CA PRO A 60 -30.34 19.74 2.86
C PRO A 60 -31.26 18.53 2.63
N LEU A 61 -32.35 18.68 1.88
CA LEU A 61 -33.29 17.61 1.56
C LEU A 61 -32.75 16.56 0.56
N GLU A 62 -31.56 16.76 0.01
CA GLU A 62 -30.85 15.79 -0.84
C GLU A 62 -29.87 14.92 -0.04
N LEU A 63 -29.74 15.18 1.27
CA LEU A 63 -28.81 14.51 2.18
C LEU A 63 -29.53 13.67 3.26
N ASP A 64 -29.01 12.46 3.47
CA ASP A 64 -29.28 11.63 4.63
C ASP A 64 -28.12 11.76 5.63
N VAL A 65 -28.42 11.92 6.92
CA VAL A 65 -27.44 11.69 7.99
C VAL A 65 -27.40 10.20 8.32
N ILE A 66 -26.19 9.63 8.38
CA ILE A 66 -25.95 8.20 8.56
C ILE A 66 -24.98 8.01 9.73
N SER A 67 -25.40 7.22 10.71
CA SER A 67 -24.55 6.56 11.70
C SER A 67 -24.44 5.07 11.37
N ILE A 68 -23.66 4.32 12.15
CA ILE A 68 -23.60 2.86 12.00
C ILE A 68 -24.91 2.15 12.40
N THR A 69 -25.80 2.81 13.15
CA THR A 69 -27.06 2.22 13.64
C THR A 69 -28.31 2.77 12.96
N ASP A 70 -28.27 3.99 12.41
CA ASP A 70 -29.47 4.68 11.93
C ASP A 70 -29.18 5.65 10.76
N LYS A 71 -30.18 5.85 9.91
CA LYS A 71 -30.14 6.68 8.71
C LYS A 71 -31.43 7.49 8.61
N GLN A 72 -31.30 8.82 8.58
CA GLN A 72 -32.43 9.76 8.66
C GLN A 72 -32.27 10.92 7.67
N GLU A 73 -33.38 11.37 7.07
CA GLU A 73 -33.42 12.55 6.20
C GLU A 73 -32.99 13.82 6.96
N VAL A 74 -32.14 14.68 6.37
CA VAL A 74 -31.82 16.00 6.94
C VAL A 74 -32.95 16.99 6.62
N ALA A 75 -33.41 17.75 7.60
CA ALA A 75 -34.48 18.72 7.40
C ALA A 75 -34.02 19.96 6.61
N SER A 76 -34.94 20.66 5.97
CA SER A 76 -34.66 21.84 5.12
C SER A 76 -34.14 23.09 5.84
N ASP A 77 -33.95 23.04 7.16
CA ASP A 77 -33.21 24.04 7.96
C ASP A 77 -31.86 23.50 8.49
N GLY A 78 -31.41 22.37 7.96
CA GLY A 78 -30.21 21.64 8.37
C GLY A 78 -30.38 20.79 9.63
N THR A 79 -31.52 20.85 10.34
CA THR A 79 -31.68 20.08 11.58
C THR A 79 -31.89 18.59 11.32
N PHE A 80 -31.36 17.74 12.21
CA PHE A 80 -31.51 16.30 12.14
C PHE A 80 -31.56 15.67 13.53
N THR A 81 -31.98 14.41 13.59
CA THR A 81 -31.85 13.53 14.76
C THR A 81 -31.62 12.13 14.27
N VAL A 82 -30.68 11.41 14.87
CA VAL A 82 -30.24 10.07 14.46
C VAL A 82 -29.86 9.28 15.71
N GLU A 83 -30.09 7.97 15.74
CA GLU A 83 -29.56 7.10 16.79
C GLU A 83 -28.07 6.82 16.55
N VAL A 84 -27.26 6.84 17.61
CA VAL A 84 -25.84 6.43 17.59
C VAL A 84 -25.57 5.40 18.69
N LEU A 85 -24.43 4.71 18.63
CA LEU A 85 -24.03 3.78 19.71
C LEU A 85 -23.74 4.56 21.00
N SER A 86 -24.07 3.99 22.16
CA SER A 86 -23.76 4.55 23.48
C SER A 86 -22.31 4.23 23.90
N THR A 87 -21.34 4.84 23.23
CA THR A 87 -19.89 4.62 23.42
C THR A 87 -19.20 5.68 24.29
N GLU A 88 -17.99 5.39 24.75
CA GLU A 88 -17.15 6.34 25.51
C GLU A 88 -16.24 7.21 24.62
N LYS A 89 -16.18 6.96 23.30
CA LYS A 89 -15.38 7.74 22.33
C LYS A 89 -16.24 8.44 21.27
N SER A 90 -15.73 9.54 20.73
CA SER A 90 -16.34 10.28 19.62
C SER A 90 -16.55 9.41 18.38
N GLN A 91 -17.69 9.61 17.70
CA GLN A 91 -18.10 8.88 16.50
C GLN A 91 -18.23 9.84 15.32
N VAL A 92 -17.85 9.37 14.11
CA VAL A 92 -18.10 10.10 12.87
C VAL A 92 -19.54 9.86 12.41
N LEU A 93 -20.23 10.91 11.97
CA LEU A 93 -21.49 10.83 11.23
C LEU A 93 -21.24 11.20 9.77
N LEU A 94 -21.84 10.47 8.83
CA LEU A 94 -21.70 10.76 7.40
C LEU A 94 -22.96 11.46 6.89
N PHE A 95 -22.80 12.49 6.06
CA PHE A 95 -23.91 13.13 5.36
C PHE A 95 -23.80 12.77 3.88
N ASN A 96 -24.60 11.79 3.46
CA ASN A 96 -24.52 11.21 2.12
C ASN A 96 -25.68 11.67 1.24
N THR A 97 -25.43 11.80 -0.06
CA THR A 97 -26.50 11.92 -1.05
C THR A 97 -27.31 10.62 -1.17
N SER A 98 -28.48 10.70 -1.81
CA SER A 98 -29.36 9.54 -2.04
C SER A 98 -28.74 8.39 -2.86
N ASP A 99 -27.66 8.66 -3.60
CA ASP A 99 -26.85 7.70 -4.36
C ASP A 99 -25.57 7.24 -3.64
N GLY A 100 -25.19 7.87 -2.52
CA GLY A 100 -24.20 7.34 -1.56
C GLY A 100 -22.90 8.14 -1.39
N GLU A 101 -22.68 9.21 -2.16
CA GLU A 101 -21.49 10.06 -2.03
C GLU A 101 -21.55 10.86 -0.71
N THR A 102 -20.48 10.83 0.09
CA THR A 102 -20.38 11.60 1.34
C THR A 102 -19.95 13.04 1.07
N ILE A 103 -20.79 14.01 1.45
CA ILE A 103 -20.59 15.44 1.14
C ILE A 103 -20.09 16.23 2.36
N PHE A 104 -20.50 15.83 3.56
CA PHE A 104 -20.02 16.37 4.84
C PHE A 104 -19.80 15.22 5.81
N MET A 105 -18.99 15.47 6.85
CA MET A 105 -18.89 14.58 7.99
C MET A 105 -19.07 15.33 9.31
N GLY A 106 -19.91 14.79 10.18
CA GLY A 106 -20.12 15.26 11.53
C GLY A 106 -19.24 14.51 12.54
N VAL A 107 -19.06 15.10 13.71
CA VAL A 107 -18.44 14.46 14.87
C VAL A 107 -19.38 14.58 16.05
N TYR A 108 -19.83 13.43 16.57
CA TYR A 108 -20.52 13.33 17.85
C TYR A 108 -19.50 13.18 18.97
N ASN A 109 -19.64 13.96 20.06
CA ASN A 109 -18.82 13.87 21.26
C ASN A 109 -19.64 13.33 22.45
N PRO A 110 -19.29 12.17 23.04
CA PRO A 110 -19.98 11.63 24.22
C PRO A 110 -19.70 12.40 25.52
N ASP A 111 -18.61 13.18 25.61
CA ASP A 111 -18.23 13.90 26.85
C ASP A 111 -19.27 14.98 27.25
N ASP A 112 -19.87 15.64 26.26
CA ASP A 112 -20.87 16.69 26.44
C ASP A 112 -22.20 16.45 25.69
N GLY A 113 -22.24 15.42 24.85
CA GLY A 113 -23.41 15.03 24.05
C GLY A 113 -23.66 15.91 22.82
N THR A 114 -22.67 16.71 22.39
CA THR A 114 -22.82 17.59 21.22
C THR A 114 -22.53 16.89 19.89
N VAL A 115 -23.14 17.38 18.82
CA VAL A 115 -22.82 17.00 17.43
C VAL A 115 -22.37 18.25 16.69
N MET A 116 -21.13 18.24 16.18
CA MET A 116 -20.66 19.22 15.20
C MET A 116 -20.93 18.67 13.80
N ALA A 117 -21.45 19.50 12.90
CA ALA A 117 -21.79 19.14 11.52
C ALA A 117 -21.58 20.35 10.59
N ASP A 118 -20.33 20.63 10.26
CA ASP A 118 -19.89 21.75 9.43
C ASP A 118 -18.55 21.44 8.73
N ALA A 119 -17.91 22.46 8.15
CA ALA A 119 -16.59 22.33 7.53
C ALA A 119 -15.49 21.90 8.53
N THR A 120 -15.57 22.38 9.78
CA THR A 120 -14.67 22.05 10.89
C THR A 120 -14.78 20.58 11.25
N SER A 121 -16.00 20.07 11.45
CA SER A 121 -16.20 18.65 11.74
C SER A 121 -15.82 17.76 10.57
N THR A 122 -16.02 18.22 9.33
CA THR A 122 -15.63 17.45 8.13
C THR A 122 -14.11 17.32 8.04
N ALA A 123 -13.38 18.42 8.25
CA ALA A 123 -11.92 18.42 8.29
C ALA A 123 -11.37 17.57 9.46
N LEU A 124 -11.95 17.67 10.65
CA LEU A 124 -11.56 16.84 11.82
C LEU A 124 -11.86 15.35 11.59
N ALA A 125 -13.03 15.02 11.04
CA ALA A 125 -13.41 13.65 10.74
C ALA A 125 -12.47 13.00 9.71
N LEU A 126 -12.07 13.72 8.65
CA LEU A 126 -11.04 13.23 7.70
C LEU A 126 -9.74 12.81 8.41
N THR A 127 -9.31 13.56 9.44
CA THR A 127 -8.09 13.26 10.20
C THR A 127 -8.22 12.10 11.19
N LEU A 128 -9.42 11.51 11.37
CA LEU A 128 -9.63 10.28 12.14
C LEU A 128 -9.41 9.00 11.32
N PHE A 129 -9.43 9.04 9.99
CA PHE A 129 -9.31 7.87 9.11
C PHE A 129 -7.85 7.35 9.03
N THR A 130 -7.28 6.98 10.18
CA THR A 130 -5.87 6.68 10.33
C THR A 130 -5.60 5.56 11.32
N ASP A 131 -4.66 4.66 10.99
CA ASP A 131 -4.25 3.49 11.78
C ASP A 131 -3.40 3.84 13.02
N TYR A 132 -3.50 5.10 13.50
CA TYR A 132 -2.82 5.63 14.68
C TYR A 132 -3.75 5.90 15.88
N LEU A 133 -5.07 5.77 15.69
CA LEU A 133 -6.09 6.07 16.71
C LEU A 133 -7.01 4.88 17.08
N TYR A 134 -6.75 3.68 16.52
CA TYR A 134 -7.62 2.48 16.65
C TYR A 134 -7.62 1.81 18.04
N MET A 135 -6.85 2.34 18.99
CA MET A 135 -6.87 1.94 20.41
C MET A 135 -6.81 3.14 21.37
N SER A 136 -6.85 4.39 20.89
CA SER A 136 -6.70 5.58 21.75
C SER A 136 -7.94 5.80 22.64
N GLU A 137 -7.77 6.40 23.81
CA GLU A 137 -8.89 6.86 24.64
C GLU A 137 -9.52 8.14 24.06
N GLN A 138 -10.70 8.50 24.59
CA GLN A 138 -11.38 9.76 24.23
C GLN A 138 -10.59 11.01 24.65
N ALA A 139 -9.81 10.92 25.75
CA ALA A 139 -8.88 11.97 26.14
C ALA A 139 -7.83 12.25 25.06
N ASP A 140 -7.27 11.19 24.46
CA ASP A 140 -6.28 11.29 23.39
C ASP A 140 -6.90 11.88 22.11
N ARG A 141 -8.11 11.45 21.73
CA ARG A 141 -8.85 12.01 20.57
C ARG A 141 -9.14 13.50 20.77
N ASN A 142 -9.50 13.92 21.99
CA ASN A 142 -9.69 15.33 22.34
C ASN A 142 -8.37 16.15 22.24
N GLU A 143 -7.25 15.65 22.76
CA GLU A 143 -5.94 16.33 22.64
C GLU A 143 -5.46 16.39 21.18
N TYR A 144 -5.65 15.32 20.42
CA TYR A 144 -5.37 15.26 18.99
C TYR A 144 -6.17 16.30 18.20
N PHE A 145 -7.49 16.42 18.40
CA PHE A 145 -8.31 17.45 17.74
C PHE A 145 -7.84 18.88 18.05
N VAL A 146 -7.44 19.16 19.30
CA VAL A 146 -6.86 20.47 19.65
C VAL A 146 -5.58 20.73 18.84
N LYS A 147 -4.73 19.72 18.65
CA LYS A 147 -3.49 19.85 17.87
C LYS A 147 -3.70 19.92 16.35
N ILE A 148 -4.72 19.27 15.82
CA ILE A 148 -5.16 19.45 14.44
C ILE A 148 -5.59 20.91 14.22
N MET A 149 -6.45 21.45 15.10
CA MET A 149 -6.91 22.85 14.99
C MET A 149 -5.82 23.91 15.27
N GLU A 150 -4.75 23.56 15.99
CA GLU A 150 -3.57 24.43 16.19
C GLU A 150 -2.60 24.44 14.98
N ASN A 151 -2.63 23.43 14.10
CA ASN A 151 -1.76 23.37 12.92
C ASN A 151 -2.24 24.37 11.83
N PRO A 152 -1.35 25.22 11.28
CA PRO A 152 -1.67 26.12 10.17
C PRO A 152 -2.39 25.46 8.97
N LYS A 153 -2.01 24.23 8.58
CA LYS A 153 -2.59 23.48 7.44
C LYS A 153 -4.06 23.15 7.62
N PHE A 154 -4.60 23.15 8.85
CA PHE A 154 -6.04 22.97 9.07
C PHE A 154 -6.86 24.08 8.39
N ASN A 155 -6.38 25.33 8.39
CA ASN A 155 -7.05 26.42 7.66
C ASN A 155 -6.95 26.23 6.14
N THR A 156 -5.83 25.71 5.64
CA THR A 156 -5.65 25.36 4.22
C THR A 156 -6.58 24.23 3.79
N LEU A 157 -6.81 23.24 4.66
CA LEU A 157 -7.79 22.17 4.44
C LEU A 157 -9.23 22.70 4.42
N LEU A 158 -9.58 23.64 5.32
CA LEU A 158 -10.89 24.32 5.30
C LEU A 158 -11.08 25.17 4.04
N GLU A 159 -10.05 25.88 3.58
CA GLU A 159 -10.07 26.61 2.30
C GLU A 159 -10.18 25.66 1.10
N SER A 160 -9.48 24.52 1.12
CA SER A 160 -9.57 23.49 0.08
C SER A 160 -10.99 22.93 -0.03
N LEU A 161 -11.55 22.41 1.08
CA LEU A 161 -12.93 21.91 1.14
C LEU A 161 -13.96 22.98 0.77
N GLY A 162 -13.77 24.23 1.21
CA GLY A 162 -14.60 25.38 0.84
C GLY A 162 -14.64 25.63 -0.67
N ASN A 163 -13.49 25.57 -1.33
CA ASN A 163 -13.41 25.67 -2.79
C ASN A 163 -14.08 24.45 -3.47
N SER A 164 -13.91 23.24 -2.95
CA SER A 164 -14.56 22.04 -3.50
C SER A 164 -16.10 22.14 -3.43
N TRP A 165 -16.66 22.49 -2.26
CA TRP A 165 -18.11 22.72 -2.09
C TRP A 165 -18.66 23.83 -3.01
N ALA A 166 -17.88 24.87 -3.31
CA ALA A 166 -18.30 25.97 -4.19
C ALA A 166 -18.21 25.65 -5.69
N ASN A 167 -17.35 24.70 -6.09
CA ASN A 167 -17.14 24.32 -7.49
C ASN A 167 -18.00 23.11 -7.91
N ASP A 168 -18.00 22.04 -7.11
CA ASP A 168 -18.82 20.85 -7.32
C ASP A 168 -19.21 20.23 -5.97
N PRO A 169 -20.38 20.59 -5.40
CA PRO A 169 -20.80 20.13 -4.08
C PRO A 169 -21.15 18.64 -4.01
N TYR A 170 -21.16 17.89 -5.13
CA TYR A 170 -21.50 16.47 -5.15
C TYR A 170 -20.27 15.54 -5.09
N HIS A 171 -19.07 16.05 -5.37
CA HIS A 171 -17.84 15.24 -5.45
C HIS A 171 -16.76 15.68 -4.43
N VAL A 172 -17.15 16.40 -3.37
CA VAL A 172 -16.24 17.13 -2.47
C VAL A 172 -15.23 16.24 -1.75
N LEU A 173 -15.66 15.06 -1.29
CA LEU A 173 -14.79 14.05 -0.68
C LEU A 173 -14.43 12.92 -1.66
N ASN A 174 -14.78 13.05 -2.95
CA ASN A 174 -14.45 12.07 -3.97
C ASN A 174 -12.98 12.25 -4.40
N TYR A 175 -12.20 11.18 -4.34
CA TYR A 175 -10.73 11.20 -4.49
C TYR A 175 -10.29 11.71 -5.85
N ASP A 176 -10.90 11.21 -6.92
CA ASP A 176 -10.52 11.48 -8.32
C ASP A 176 -10.64 12.97 -8.67
N TYR A 177 -11.54 13.70 -7.97
CA TYR A 177 -11.77 15.13 -8.13
C TYR A 177 -10.97 15.98 -7.15
N ASN A 178 -10.66 15.46 -5.96
CA ASN A 178 -10.16 16.24 -4.81
C ASN A 178 -8.93 15.61 -4.12
N VAL A 179 -8.04 14.96 -4.88
CA VAL A 179 -6.78 14.35 -4.39
C VAL A 179 -5.92 15.28 -3.51
N GLN A 180 -5.91 16.59 -3.79
CA GLN A 180 -5.21 17.60 -2.98
C GLN A 180 -5.79 17.75 -1.57
N THR A 181 -7.10 17.56 -1.38
CA THR A 181 -7.75 17.55 -0.06
C THR A 181 -7.20 16.39 0.78
N TYR A 182 -7.07 15.21 0.20
CA TYR A 182 -6.50 14.04 0.88
C TYR A 182 -4.99 14.19 1.13
N GLN A 183 -4.25 14.86 0.23
CA GLN A 183 -2.85 15.25 0.49
C GLN A 183 -2.74 16.15 1.73
N LEU A 184 -3.55 17.22 1.80
CA LEU A 184 -3.57 18.13 2.95
C LEU A 184 -3.95 17.42 4.26
N VAL A 185 -4.89 16.47 4.22
CA VAL A 185 -5.26 15.63 5.37
C VAL A 185 -4.06 14.79 5.85
N VAL A 186 -3.37 14.09 4.96
CA VAL A 186 -2.24 13.20 5.33
C VAL A 186 -1.05 13.99 5.87
N GLU A 187 -0.70 15.12 5.24
CA GLU A 187 0.36 16.01 5.73
C GLU A 187 0.01 16.61 7.10
N LEU A 188 -1.24 17.02 7.30
CA LEU A 188 -1.77 17.54 8.57
C LEU A 188 -1.74 16.49 9.69
N ILE A 189 -2.15 15.24 9.41
CA ILE A 189 -2.05 14.12 10.37
C ILE A 189 -0.59 13.95 10.83
N LYS A 190 0.33 13.83 9.86
CA LYS A 190 1.76 13.61 10.13
C LYS A 190 2.38 14.74 10.96
N GLU A 191 2.25 15.98 10.52
CA GLU A 191 2.77 17.16 11.25
C GLU A 191 2.17 17.27 12.66
N THR A 192 0.87 17.02 12.81
CA THR A 192 0.23 17.09 14.13
C THR A 192 0.80 16.01 15.06
N PHE A 193 0.98 14.78 14.62
CA PHE A 193 1.65 13.74 15.42
C PHE A 193 3.11 14.10 15.76
N GLU A 194 3.87 14.70 14.83
CA GLU A 194 5.23 15.20 15.10
C GLU A 194 5.25 16.31 16.17
N THR A 195 4.23 17.18 16.22
CA THR A 195 4.11 18.20 17.29
C THR A 195 3.64 17.64 18.64
N LEU A 196 2.97 16.49 18.64
CA LEU A 196 2.58 15.73 19.83
C LEU A 196 3.78 14.95 20.39
N GLY A 197 4.66 14.43 19.52
CA GLY A 197 5.95 13.85 19.89
C GLY A 197 6.75 13.33 18.70
N THR A 198 8.05 13.11 18.90
CA THR A 198 8.91 12.40 17.95
C THR A 198 9.44 11.15 18.62
N ASN A 199 8.88 9.99 18.28
CA ASN A 199 9.34 8.70 18.78
C ASN A 199 10.39 8.16 17.80
N ASP A 200 11.65 8.02 18.24
CA ASP A 200 12.68 7.25 17.51
C ASP A 200 12.32 5.74 17.40
N CYS A 201 11.21 5.32 18.02
CA CYS A 201 10.65 3.98 18.04
C CYS A 201 10.12 3.56 16.67
N LYS A 202 11.03 3.14 15.78
CA LYS A 202 10.68 2.11 14.79
C LYS A 202 10.10 0.92 15.53
N TYR A 203 8.91 0.46 15.15
CA TYR A 203 8.33 -0.73 15.74
C TYR A 203 9.19 -1.94 15.35
N GLU A 204 9.98 -2.47 16.28
CA GLU A 204 10.93 -3.55 16.02
C GLU A 204 10.22 -4.90 15.88
N ILE A 205 10.78 -5.78 15.04
CA ILE A 205 10.32 -7.17 14.94
C ILE A 205 10.73 -7.91 16.24
N GLY A 206 9.83 -7.92 17.22
CA GLY A 206 10.02 -8.65 18.48
C GLY A 206 9.93 -10.18 18.36
N ASP A 207 10.06 -10.84 19.50
CA ASP A 207 10.00 -12.31 19.59
C ASP A 207 8.57 -12.86 19.31
N PRO A 208 8.43 -14.14 18.90
CA PRO A 208 7.15 -14.84 18.87
C PRO A 208 6.63 -15.15 20.30
N PRO A 209 5.41 -15.69 20.46
CA PRO A 209 4.89 -16.06 21.78
C PRO A 209 5.72 -17.17 22.43
N THR A 210 6.09 -16.99 23.70
CA THR A 210 6.91 -17.98 24.43
C THR A 210 6.04 -18.95 25.22
N ILE A 211 6.64 -20.04 25.72
CA ILE A 211 5.96 -21.05 26.56
C ILE A 211 6.61 -21.11 27.94
N GLU A 212 5.81 -20.93 29.00
CA GLU A 212 6.25 -20.97 30.40
C GLU A 212 5.42 -21.96 31.25
N ASP A 213 5.95 -22.36 32.41
CA ASP A 213 5.21 -23.10 33.44
C ASP A 213 4.07 -22.25 34.03
N ALA A 214 2.88 -22.84 34.20
CA ALA A 214 1.75 -22.23 34.90
C ALA A 214 1.33 -23.05 36.13
N SER A 215 0.47 -22.49 36.98
CA SER A 215 0.11 -23.14 38.25
C SER A 215 -0.88 -24.30 38.06
N GLY A 216 -0.39 -25.54 38.05
CA GLY A 216 -1.24 -26.74 38.00
C GLY A 216 -0.58 -27.87 37.23
N THR A 217 -1.27 -28.36 36.19
CA THR A 217 -0.68 -29.16 35.09
C THR A 217 -0.48 -28.33 33.82
N ASN A 218 -0.79 -27.04 33.87
CA ASN A 218 -0.85 -26.17 32.71
C ASN A 218 0.53 -25.62 32.33
N ILE A 219 0.71 -25.38 31.04
CA ILE A 219 1.62 -24.36 30.52
C ILE A 219 0.86 -23.03 30.37
N LYS A 220 1.57 -21.94 30.15
CA LYS A 220 1.02 -20.72 29.53
C LYS A 220 1.79 -20.36 28.27
N PHE A 221 1.07 -19.94 27.25
CA PHE A 221 1.63 -19.15 26.15
C PHE A 221 1.64 -17.68 26.58
N VAL A 222 2.74 -16.97 26.36
CA VAL A 222 2.86 -15.54 26.66
C VAL A 222 3.00 -14.79 25.33
N ASN A 223 1.94 -14.11 24.90
CA ASN A 223 1.93 -13.41 23.61
C ASN A 223 2.28 -11.93 23.77
N ASN A 224 3.41 -11.54 23.17
CA ASN A 224 3.90 -10.16 23.15
C ASN A 224 3.38 -9.36 21.94
N ARG A 225 2.52 -9.94 21.11
CA ARG A 225 2.14 -9.43 19.78
C ARG A 225 0.66 -9.05 19.66
N TYR A 226 0.38 -8.06 18.84
CA TYR A 226 -0.97 -7.54 18.57
C TYR A 226 -1.82 -8.46 17.68
N ILE A 227 -1.23 -9.55 17.19
CA ILE A 227 -1.93 -10.61 16.45
C ILE A 227 -2.22 -11.82 17.33
N TYR A 228 -3.30 -12.52 16.98
CA TYR A 228 -3.57 -13.86 17.47
C TYR A 228 -2.54 -14.83 16.87
N TYR A 229 -2.13 -15.81 17.66
CA TYR A 229 -1.44 -16.99 17.14
C TYR A 229 -2.38 -18.20 17.26
N ALA A 230 -2.12 -19.24 16.49
CA ALA A 230 -2.74 -20.55 16.69
C ALA A 230 -1.66 -21.60 16.96
N SER A 231 -1.81 -22.30 18.08
CA SER A 231 -0.93 -23.39 18.48
C SER A 231 -1.42 -24.71 17.92
N GLY A 232 -0.63 -25.36 17.06
CA GLY A 232 -0.80 -26.75 16.65
C GLY A 232 0.00 -27.69 17.56
N VAL A 233 -0.69 -28.50 18.37
CA VAL A 233 -0.06 -29.40 19.36
C VAL A 233 0.01 -30.83 18.82
N TYR A 234 1.22 -31.38 18.76
CA TYR A 234 1.52 -32.72 18.28
C TYR A 234 2.29 -33.53 19.34
N PRO A 235 1.92 -34.79 19.65
CA PRO A 235 2.77 -35.67 20.44
C PRO A 235 4.11 -35.93 19.74
N ASP A 236 5.20 -36.10 20.49
CA ASP A 236 6.52 -36.35 19.91
C ASP A 236 6.52 -37.56 18.95
N GLY A 237 7.21 -37.41 17.82
CA GLY A 237 7.24 -38.37 16.72
C GLY A 237 5.92 -38.53 15.94
N SER A 238 4.88 -37.73 16.20
CA SER A 238 3.58 -37.76 15.51
C SER A 238 3.42 -36.61 14.53
N SER A 239 3.08 -36.91 13.27
CA SER A 239 2.58 -35.92 12.30
C SER A 239 1.05 -35.70 12.40
N THR A 240 0.41 -36.25 13.43
CA THR A 240 -1.04 -36.11 13.66
C THR A 240 -1.29 -35.04 14.71
N LEU A 241 -1.94 -33.95 14.28
CA LEU A 241 -2.42 -32.86 15.13
C LEU A 241 -3.36 -33.41 16.22
N SER A 242 -3.06 -33.10 17.47
CA SER A 242 -3.83 -33.55 18.65
C SER A 242 -4.80 -32.48 19.14
N LYS A 243 -4.40 -31.21 19.06
CA LYS A 243 -5.24 -30.07 19.44
C LYS A 243 -4.76 -28.78 18.77
N THR A 244 -5.71 -27.95 18.35
CA THR A 244 -5.48 -26.55 17.97
C THR A 244 -6.01 -25.64 19.07
N VAL A 245 -5.19 -24.68 19.50
CA VAL A 245 -5.46 -23.73 20.59
C VAL A 245 -5.28 -22.32 20.05
N THR A 246 -6.24 -21.43 20.29
CA THR A 246 -6.04 -20.00 20.03
C THR A 246 -5.10 -19.46 21.11
N VAL A 247 -4.07 -18.72 20.72
CA VAL A 247 -3.17 -18.00 21.61
C VAL A 247 -3.57 -16.53 21.49
N GLU A 248 -4.18 -16.02 22.55
CA GLU A 248 -4.80 -14.70 22.59
C GLU A 248 -3.78 -13.59 22.32
N ARG A 249 -4.23 -12.50 21.68
CA ARG A 249 -3.37 -11.36 21.34
C ARG A 249 -3.21 -10.40 22.50
N LYS A 250 -2.27 -9.48 22.35
CA LYS A 250 -2.13 -8.30 23.22
C LYS A 250 -3.39 -7.43 23.18
N GLU A 251 -4.02 -7.22 24.33
CA GLU A 251 -5.25 -6.42 24.50
C GLU A 251 -5.06 -5.25 25.48
N SER A 252 -4.47 -5.51 26.65
CA SER A 252 -4.51 -4.62 27.82
C SER A 252 -3.59 -3.41 27.69
N ILE A 253 -4.16 -2.23 27.40
CA ILE A 253 -3.44 -0.94 27.28
C ILE A 253 -2.95 -0.46 28.64
N THR A 254 -1.70 -0.03 28.70
CA THR A 254 -1.01 0.53 29.87
C THR A 254 -0.49 1.95 29.65
N SER A 255 -0.31 2.40 28.40
CA SER A 255 -0.15 3.81 28.00
C SER A 255 -0.42 4.00 26.49
N PHE A 256 -0.80 5.20 26.09
CA PHE A 256 -0.74 5.67 24.70
C PHE A 256 0.34 6.74 24.60
N ASP A 257 1.50 6.38 24.05
CA ASP A 257 2.66 7.26 23.97
C ASP A 257 2.65 7.99 22.62
N PHE A 258 2.13 9.23 22.64
CA PHE A 258 2.04 10.14 21.50
C PHE A 258 3.38 10.31 20.77
N GLY A 259 3.32 10.30 19.44
CA GLY A 259 4.37 10.78 18.56
C GLY A 259 4.12 10.39 17.11
N TRP A 260 5.10 10.60 16.24
CA TRP A 260 5.08 10.07 14.87
C TRP A 260 6.07 8.90 14.68
N PRO A 261 5.60 7.66 14.41
CA PRO A 261 4.25 7.17 14.73
C PRO A 261 4.03 7.03 16.26
N PRO A 262 2.78 6.95 16.74
CA PRO A 262 2.50 6.75 18.16
C PRO A 262 2.66 5.27 18.56
N VAL A 263 2.92 5.03 19.85
CA VAL A 263 3.18 3.68 20.37
C VAL A 263 2.15 3.31 21.43
N TYR A 264 1.43 2.21 21.20
CA TYR A 264 0.62 1.57 22.24
C TYR A 264 1.53 0.81 23.19
N MET A 265 1.56 1.23 24.46
CA MET A 265 2.11 0.40 25.53
C MET A 265 0.99 -0.48 26.07
N THR A 266 1.23 -1.78 26.08
CA THR A 266 0.28 -2.83 26.49
C THR A 266 1.07 -3.95 27.17
N ASP A 267 0.44 -4.66 28.11
CA ASP A 267 1.04 -5.86 28.73
C ASP A 267 0.86 -7.11 27.84
N PRO A 268 1.73 -8.13 27.93
CA PRO A 268 1.57 -9.40 27.21
C PRO A 268 0.36 -10.21 27.70
N GLU A 269 -0.26 -10.98 26.82
CA GLU A 269 -1.45 -11.78 27.15
C GLU A 269 -1.09 -13.24 27.48
N GLU A 270 -1.74 -13.85 28.49
CA GLU A 270 -1.39 -15.19 29.01
C GLU A 270 -2.46 -16.25 28.70
N THR A 271 -2.24 -17.07 27.68
CA THR A 271 -3.15 -18.19 27.35
C THR A 271 -2.77 -19.46 28.11
N LEU A 272 -3.61 -19.89 29.06
CA LEU A 272 -3.42 -21.13 29.83
C LEU A 272 -3.84 -22.39 29.04
N PHE A 273 -3.00 -23.44 29.04
CA PHE A 273 -3.29 -24.71 28.38
C PHE A 273 -2.84 -25.93 29.19
N ASP A 274 -3.71 -26.93 29.36
CA ASP A 274 -3.39 -28.22 30.02
C ASP A 274 -2.74 -29.18 29.00
N LEU A 275 -1.42 -29.04 28.82
CA LEU A 275 -0.62 -29.86 27.90
C LEU A 275 -0.58 -31.34 28.32
N GLY A 276 -0.48 -31.58 29.64
CA GLY A 276 -0.36 -32.91 30.24
C GLY A 276 1.03 -33.52 30.09
N ASN A 277 1.27 -34.61 30.82
CA ASN A 277 2.59 -35.25 30.88
C ASN A 277 2.95 -35.94 29.55
N GLY A 278 4.11 -35.59 28.99
CA GLY A 278 4.63 -36.17 27.75
C GLY A 278 5.70 -35.29 27.10
N SER A 279 6.12 -35.69 25.90
CA SER A 279 6.93 -34.87 24.99
C SER A 279 6.08 -34.49 23.78
N PHE A 280 6.20 -33.24 23.33
CA PHE A 280 5.34 -32.63 22.31
C PHE A 280 6.15 -31.71 21.40
N ARG A 281 5.75 -31.65 20.12
CA ARG A 281 6.06 -30.55 19.21
C ARG A 281 4.86 -29.61 19.18
N ILE A 282 5.11 -28.31 19.31
CA ILE A 282 4.09 -27.26 19.40
C ILE A 282 4.47 -26.20 18.37
N GLU A 283 3.72 -26.15 17.27
CA GLU A 283 3.87 -25.15 16.21
C GLU A 283 3.05 -23.92 16.58
N LEU A 284 3.62 -22.72 16.53
CA LEU A 284 2.91 -21.45 16.75
C LEU A 284 2.84 -20.66 15.45
N LYS A 285 1.62 -20.58 14.90
CA LYS A 285 1.35 -20.00 13.58
C LYS A 285 0.70 -18.63 13.67
N ASN A 286 1.17 -17.69 12.86
CA ASN A 286 0.69 -16.30 12.78
C ASN A 286 -0.46 -16.14 11.77
N GLY A 287 -0.64 -17.10 10.86
CA GLY A 287 -1.73 -17.16 9.90
C GLY A 287 -1.29 -16.88 8.47
N MET A 288 -1.93 -15.89 7.83
CA MET A 288 -1.67 -15.43 6.45
C MET A 288 -1.83 -16.46 5.31
N GLN A 289 -2.05 -17.74 5.60
CA GLN A 289 -2.35 -18.75 4.58
C GLN A 289 -3.82 -18.69 4.17
N TYR A 290 -4.18 -17.72 3.34
CA TYR A 290 -5.56 -17.49 2.87
C TYR A 290 -6.23 -18.71 2.21
N ALA A 291 -5.45 -19.62 1.61
CA ALA A 291 -5.95 -20.90 1.10
C ALA A 291 -6.58 -21.81 2.18
N ASN A 292 -6.22 -21.61 3.46
CA ASN A 292 -6.68 -22.40 4.61
C ASN A 292 -7.65 -21.62 5.52
N ILE A 293 -7.98 -20.34 5.25
CA ILE A 293 -8.66 -19.42 6.20
C ILE A 293 -9.96 -19.99 6.83
N PHE A 294 -10.72 -20.82 6.11
CA PHE A 294 -11.98 -21.38 6.60
C PHE A 294 -11.83 -22.75 7.31
N ASP A 295 -10.61 -23.31 7.41
CA ASP A 295 -10.31 -24.48 8.24
C ASP A 295 -9.87 -24.04 9.65
N ILE A 296 -10.84 -23.82 10.52
CA ILE A 296 -10.61 -23.37 11.91
C ILE A 296 -9.99 -24.46 12.81
N ASP A 297 -9.98 -25.74 12.41
CA ASP A 297 -9.26 -26.79 13.14
C ASP A 297 -7.79 -26.89 12.74
N ASN A 298 -7.40 -26.37 11.57
CA ASN A 298 -6.00 -26.13 11.18
C ASN A 298 -5.46 -24.87 11.91
N PRO A 299 -4.23 -24.89 12.48
CA PRO A 299 -3.65 -23.68 13.09
C PRO A 299 -3.44 -22.54 12.09
N ASP A 300 -2.95 -22.81 10.89
CA ASP A 300 -2.73 -21.78 9.85
C ASP A 300 -4.04 -21.10 9.47
N GLY A 301 -5.09 -21.90 9.23
CA GLY A 301 -6.42 -21.42 8.91
C GLY A 301 -7.02 -20.59 10.04
N ARG A 302 -6.95 -21.11 11.27
CA ARG A 302 -7.40 -20.42 12.48
C ARG A 302 -6.73 -19.05 12.67
N ALA A 303 -5.40 -18.99 12.67
CA ALA A 303 -4.70 -17.72 12.88
C ALA A 303 -5.00 -16.72 11.76
N THR A 304 -5.10 -17.18 10.51
CA THR A 304 -5.51 -16.34 9.36
C THR A 304 -6.92 -15.77 9.57
N LEU A 305 -7.87 -16.58 10.07
CA LEU A 305 -9.23 -16.15 10.34
C LEU A 305 -9.32 -15.12 11.47
N TYR A 306 -8.73 -15.43 12.64
CA TYR A 306 -8.75 -14.53 13.80
C TYR A 306 -8.09 -13.18 13.46
N ASN A 307 -6.96 -13.18 12.74
CA ASN A 307 -6.28 -11.94 12.33
C ASN A 307 -7.00 -11.20 11.20
N THR A 308 -7.69 -11.89 10.29
CA THR A 308 -8.55 -11.21 9.29
C THR A 308 -9.72 -10.51 9.99
N GLY A 309 -10.42 -11.19 10.90
CA GLY A 309 -11.49 -10.60 11.71
C GLY A 309 -11.02 -9.44 12.58
N GLN A 310 -9.80 -9.53 13.12
CA GLN A 310 -9.20 -8.44 13.90
C GLN A 310 -8.85 -7.22 13.06
N GLY A 311 -8.41 -7.41 11.81
CA GLY A 311 -8.21 -6.32 10.86
C GLY A 311 -9.50 -5.59 10.53
N ILE A 312 -10.57 -6.35 10.23
CA ILE A 312 -11.93 -5.82 10.04
C ILE A 312 -12.37 -5.04 11.28
N TRP A 313 -12.19 -5.61 12.47
CA TRP A 313 -12.59 -4.98 13.73
C TRP A 313 -11.87 -3.66 13.98
N TYR A 314 -10.54 -3.59 13.81
CA TYR A 314 -9.79 -2.37 14.06
C TYR A 314 -10.10 -1.25 13.05
N VAL A 315 -10.34 -1.57 11.78
CA VAL A 315 -10.81 -0.57 10.79
C VAL A 315 -12.15 0.05 11.21
N LEU A 316 -13.04 -0.73 11.81
CA LEU A 316 -14.35 -0.25 12.27
C LEU A 316 -14.30 0.43 13.66
N GLU A 317 -13.40 0.02 14.56
CA GLU A 317 -13.19 0.65 15.88
C GLU A 317 -12.92 2.15 15.75
N ILE A 318 -12.01 2.51 14.83
CA ILE A 318 -11.59 3.90 14.56
C ILE A 318 -12.80 4.83 14.45
N LEU A 319 -13.79 4.39 13.69
CA LEU A 319 -14.91 5.19 13.19
C LEU A 319 -16.01 5.38 14.24
N VAL A 320 -16.36 4.29 14.93
CA VAL A 320 -17.62 4.15 15.68
C VAL A 320 -17.45 3.55 17.07
N SER A 321 -16.23 3.22 17.50
CA SER A 321 -15.90 2.78 18.86
C SER A 321 -16.68 1.54 19.35
N LEU A 322 -16.75 0.51 18.50
CA LEU A 322 -17.53 -0.72 18.75
C LEU A 322 -17.21 -1.37 20.12
N PRO A 323 -18.21 -1.64 20.98
CA PRO A 323 -17.97 -2.11 22.35
C PRO A 323 -17.92 -3.64 22.45
N GLY A 324 -16.70 -4.18 22.53
CA GLY A 324 -16.45 -5.61 22.79
C GLY A 324 -16.40 -6.46 21.52
N ILE A 325 -15.43 -7.39 21.48
CA ILE A 325 -15.02 -8.09 20.26
C ILE A 325 -15.95 -9.29 19.97
N PRO A 326 -16.46 -9.48 18.74
CA PRO A 326 -17.23 -10.65 18.34
C PRO A 326 -16.38 -11.93 18.34
N ASP A 327 -17.00 -13.09 18.49
CA ASP A 327 -16.29 -14.36 18.30
C ASP A 327 -15.90 -14.54 16.83
N MET A 328 -14.62 -14.32 16.50
CA MET A 328 -14.09 -14.48 15.13
C MET A 328 -14.31 -15.88 14.56
N ALA A 329 -14.58 -16.90 15.39
CA ALA A 329 -14.96 -18.24 14.90
C ALA A 329 -16.31 -18.24 14.15
N THR A 330 -17.11 -17.17 14.28
CA THR A 330 -18.38 -16.98 13.55
C THR A 330 -18.21 -16.25 12.21
N LEU A 331 -17.09 -15.55 11.98
CA LEU A 331 -16.78 -14.81 10.76
C LEU A 331 -16.84 -15.63 9.44
N PRO A 332 -16.54 -16.95 9.40
CA PRO A 332 -16.68 -17.75 8.17
C PRO A 332 -18.09 -17.81 7.57
N ASN A 333 -19.12 -17.40 8.32
CA ASN A 333 -20.50 -17.30 7.81
C ASN A 333 -20.78 -15.97 7.09
N TYR A 334 -19.86 -15.01 7.19
CA TYR A 334 -20.05 -13.58 6.86
C TYR A 334 -18.87 -12.97 6.09
N LEU A 335 -17.94 -13.79 5.60
CA LEU A 335 -16.75 -13.33 4.88
C LEU A 335 -16.56 -14.15 3.59
N THR A 336 -16.71 -13.48 2.46
CA THR A 336 -16.33 -13.98 1.14
C THR A 336 -15.04 -13.29 0.68
N LEU A 337 -14.02 -14.09 0.38
CA LEU A 337 -12.81 -13.62 -0.30
C LEU A 337 -12.83 -14.07 -1.76
N THR A 338 -12.63 -13.12 -2.67
CA THR A 338 -12.40 -13.45 -4.09
C THR A 338 -11.03 -14.12 -4.28
N PRO A 339 -10.78 -14.81 -5.41
CA PRO A 339 -9.44 -15.28 -5.75
C PRO A 339 -8.41 -14.15 -5.72
N ASP A 340 -8.79 -12.97 -6.20
CA ASP A 340 -7.92 -11.79 -6.29
C ASP A 340 -7.63 -11.19 -4.90
N HIS A 341 -8.59 -11.23 -3.96
CA HIS A 341 -8.36 -10.90 -2.55
C HIS A 341 -7.37 -11.87 -1.90
N MET A 342 -7.53 -13.18 -2.09
CA MET A 342 -6.65 -14.19 -1.48
C MET A 342 -5.23 -14.13 -2.04
N VAL A 343 -5.07 -13.92 -3.36
CA VAL A 343 -3.77 -13.73 -4.00
C VAL A 343 -3.16 -12.40 -3.60
N GLY A 344 -3.93 -11.31 -3.63
CA GLY A 344 -3.47 -9.97 -3.24
C GLY A 344 -2.95 -9.91 -1.81
N LEU A 345 -3.74 -10.39 -0.84
CA LEU A 345 -3.34 -10.41 0.58
C LEU A 345 -2.11 -11.31 0.79
N GLY A 346 -2.05 -12.48 0.14
CA GLY A 346 -0.86 -13.34 0.15
C GLY A 346 0.38 -12.67 -0.46
N ASN A 347 0.22 -11.90 -1.52
CA ASN A 347 1.31 -11.15 -2.15
C ASN A 347 1.77 -9.98 -1.29
N CYS A 348 0.88 -9.28 -0.57
CA CYS A 348 1.25 -8.27 0.42
C CYS A 348 2.12 -8.87 1.55
N VAL A 349 1.79 -10.09 1.99
CA VAL A 349 2.58 -10.84 2.97
C VAL A 349 3.96 -11.19 2.43
N MET A 350 4.04 -11.85 1.27
CA MET A 350 5.32 -12.24 0.65
C MET A 350 6.21 -11.04 0.35
N ASN A 351 5.62 -9.90 -0.03
CA ASN A 351 6.31 -8.65 -0.34
C ASN A 351 6.50 -7.73 0.88
N ARG A 352 6.15 -8.21 2.09
CA ARG A 352 6.28 -7.48 3.36
C ARG A 352 5.66 -6.08 3.36
N ASN A 353 4.55 -5.92 2.64
CA ASN A 353 3.91 -4.65 2.33
C ASN A 353 2.60 -4.47 3.10
N THR A 354 2.75 -3.84 4.27
CA THR A 354 1.68 -3.52 5.24
C THR A 354 0.64 -2.55 4.71
N ARG A 355 1.03 -1.52 3.93
CA ARG A 355 0.09 -0.52 3.44
C ARG A 355 -0.82 -1.10 2.35
N ASP A 356 -0.34 -1.99 1.50
CA ASP A 356 -1.21 -2.71 0.55
C ASP A 356 -2.07 -3.78 1.23
N TYR A 357 -1.58 -4.44 2.28
CA TYR A 357 -2.43 -5.30 3.10
C TYR A 357 -3.61 -4.53 3.70
N LEU A 358 -3.36 -3.32 4.23
CA LEU A 358 -4.38 -2.42 4.77
C LEU A 358 -5.40 -2.00 3.68
N LEU A 359 -4.92 -1.60 2.50
CA LEU A 359 -5.77 -1.20 1.38
C LEU A 359 -6.63 -2.34 0.82
N LEU A 360 -6.10 -3.57 0.78
CA LEU A 360 -6.86 -4.76 0.42
C LEU A 360 -7.82 -5.20 1.53
N MET A 361 -7.50 -4.98 2.81
CA MET A 361 -8.44 -5.22 3.90
C MET A 361 -9.66 -4.29 3.79
N MET A 362 -9.46 -3.02 3.43
CA MET A 362 -10.56 -2.08 3.16
C MET A 362 -11.41 -2.52 1.95
N ASP A 363 -10.78 -3.06 0.92
CA ASP A 363 -11.48 -3.63 -0.25
C ASP A 363 -12.33 -4.86 0.13
N VAL A 364 -11.79 -5.76 0.97
CA VAL A 364 -12.50 -6.90 1.53
C VAL A 364 -13.67 -6.47 2.41
N ILE A 365 -13.52 -5.41 3.22
CA ILE A 365 -14.59 -4.85 4.05
C ILE A 365 -15.72 -4.29 3.16
N ALA A 366 -15.39 -3.48 2.16
CA ALA A 366 -16.37 -2.91 1.22
C ALA A 366 -17.04 -3.97 0.32
N HIS A 367 -16.40 -5.13 0.11
CA HIS A 367 -16.96 -6.26 -0.64
C HIS A 367 -17.94 -7.13 0.18
N ASN A 368 -17.96 -6.98 1.50
CA ASN A 368 -18.78 -7.77 2.42
C ASN A 368 -19.50 -6.84 3.42
N ASP A 369 -19.91 -5.65 2.99
CA ASP A 369 -20.42 -4.60 3.88
C ASP A 369 -21.78 -4.96 4.52
N GLU A 370 -22.69 -5.58 3.77
CA GLU A 370 -23.93 -6.17 4.30
C GLU A 370 -23.65 -7.33 5.27
N GLU A 371 -22.76 -8.28 4.92
CA GLU A 371 -22.45 -9.43 5.78
C GLU A 371 -21.67 -9.06 7.05
N ILE A 372 -20.72 -8.13 6.98
CA ILE A 372 -19.94 -7.64 8.13
C ILE A 372 -20.82 -6.80 9.07
N ALA A 373 -21.74 -5.99 8.53
CA ALA A 373 -22.77 -5.34 9.33
C ALA A 373 -23.59 -6.39 10.10
N TYR A 374 -24.08 -7.44 9.43
CA TYR A 374 -24.85 -8.49 10.09
C TYR A 374 -24.03 -9.32 11.10
N TRP A 375 -22.75 -9.58 10.83
CA TRP A 375 -21.85 -10.25 11.78
C TRP A 375 -21.72 -9.50 13.11
N ILE A 376 -21.57 -8.18 13.05
CA ILE A 376 -21.30 -7.33 14.21
C ILE A 376 -22.60 -6.97 14.95
N PHE A 377 -23.64 -6.53 14.22
CA PHE A 377 -24.85 -5.98 14.80
C PHE A 377 -25.98 -7.01 14.98
N GLN A 378 -25.95 -8.11 14.23
CA GLN A 378 -27.00 -9.15 14.18
C GLN A 378 -28.39 -8.63 13.76
N GLU A 379 -28.47 -7.37 13.30
CA GLU A 379 -29.67 -6.74 12.76
C GLU A 379 -29.81 -6.96 11.25
N PHE A 380 -31.00 -7.36 10.81
CA PHE A 380 -31.35 -7.54 9.38
C PHE A 380 -32.29 -6.44 8.85
N GLN A 381 -32.28 -5.23 9.46
CA GLN A 381 -33.37 -4.25 9.30
C GLN A 381 -32.95 -2.79 9.04
N THR A 382 -31.71 -2.39 9.32
CA THR A 382 -31.25 -1.00 9.11
C THR A 382 -30.29 -0.92 7.92
N ASN A 383 -30.67 -0.18 6.87
CA ASN A 383 -29.77 0.13 5.74
C ASN A 383 -28.58 1.04 6.16
N ALA A 384 -28.59 1.58 7.38
CA ALA A 384 -27.57 2.47 7.90
C ALA A 384 -26.18 1.82 7.96
N ALA A 385 -26.09 0.63 8.54
CA ALA A 385 -24.81 -0.03 8.82
C ALA A 385 -23.99 -0.30 7.55
N HIS A 386 -24.59 -0.90 6.51
CA HIS A 386 -23.87 -1.20 5.28
C HIS A 386 -23.48 0.09 4.52
N HIS A 387 -24.39 1.08 4.40
CA HIS A 387 -24.07 2.38 3.81
C HIS A 387 -22.90 3.07 4.53
N TYR A 388 -22.90 3.03 5.87
CA TYR A 388 -21.83 3.62 6.67
C TYR A 388 -20.49 2.91 6.45
N ILE A 389 -20.47 1.57 6.52
CA ILE A 389 -19.27 0.75 6.31
C ILE A 389 -18.69 1.00 4.91
N ASN A 390 -19.54 1.04 3.88
CA ASN A 390 -19.12 1.27 2.50
C ASN A 390 -18.41 2.62 2.32
N SER A 391 -19.08 3.72 2.68
CA SER A 391 -18.53 5.07 2.56
C SER A 391 -17.29 5.27 3.44
N ALA A 392 -17.29 4.76 4.68
CA ALA A 392 -16.16 4.90 5.58
C ALA A 392 -14.93 4.08 5.14
N ALA A 393 -15.13 2.86 4.61
CA ALA A 393 -14.06 2.07 4.02
C ALA A 393 -13.46 2.75 2.78
N ALA A 394 -14.28 3.38 1.94
CA ALA A 394 -13.80 4.17 0.80
C ALA A 394 -12.95 5.37 1.23
N ILE A 395 -13.40 6.16 2.21
CA ILE A 395 -12.64 7.31 2.74
C ILE A 395 -11.31 6.84 3.37
N MET A 396 -11.31 5.74 4.14
CA MET A 396 -10.08 5.21 4.74
C MET A 396 -9.10 4.66 3.67
N LYS A 397 -9.61 4.05 2.60
CA LYS A 397 -8.83 3.58 1.44
C LYS A 397 -8.14 4.76 0.73
N ASN A 398 -8.85 5.88 0.56
CA ASN A 398 -8.29 7.09 -0.04
C ASN A 398 -7.17 7.70 0.83
N VAL A 399 -7.38 7.83 2.14
CA VAL A 399 -6.35 8.32 3.08
C VAL A 399 -5.13 7.38 3.12
N GLY A 400 -5.37 6.06 3.21
CA GLY A 400 -4.31 5.05 3.19
C GLY A 400 -3.50 5.01 1.88
N LEU A 401 -4.14 5.30 0.74
CA LEU A 401 -3.48 5.40 -0.55
C LEU A 401 -2.57 6.63 -0.57
N VAL A 402 -3.01 7.79 -0.07
CA VAL A 402 -2.16 8.98 0.00
C VAL A 402 -0.97 8.79 0.95
N PHE A 403 -1.16 8.11 2.09
CA PHE A 403 -0.02 7.68 2.94
C PHE A 403 0.98 6.81 2.16
N LYS A 404 0.51 5.91 1.28
CA LYS A 404 1.40 5.11 0.42
C LYS A 404 2.16 5.97 -0.58
N LEU A 405 1.46 6.86 -1.29
CA LEU A 405 2.01 7.67 -2.40
C LEU A 405 3.00 8.75 -1.92
N LEU A 406 2.90 9.17 -0.66
CA LEU A 406 3.88 10.04 0.03
C LEU A 406 5.00 9.26 0.75
N GLY A 407 5.11 7.94 0.55
CA GLY A 407 6.23 7.14 1.07
C GLY A 407 6.15 6.78 2.57
N PHE A 408 5.06 7.12 3.25
CA PHE A 408 4.79 6.84 4.67
C PHE A 408 4.34 5.38 4.89
N VAL A 409 5.11 4.44 4.33
CA VAL A 409 4.80 2.99 4.30
C VAL A 409 5.40 2.19 5.46
N ASN A 410 6.46 2.69 6.10
CA ASN A 410 7.16 2.01 7.20
C ASN A 410 6.72 2.49 8.60
N GLU A 411 5.72 3.37 8.68
CA GLU A 411 5.34 4.12 9.88
C GLU A 411 3.97 3.66 10.42
N GLN A 412 3.68 2.35 10.37
CA GLN A 412 2.33 1.78 10.56
C GLN A 412 1.94 1.53 12.02
N GLY A 413 0.63 1.38 12.26
CA GLY A 413 0.07 0.83 13.50
C GLY A 413 0.57 -0.60 13.80
N PRO A 414 0.90 -0.93 15.07
CA PRO A 414 1.50 -2.20 15.48
C PRO A 414 0.79 -3.48 15.02
N PHE A 415 -0.55 -3.48 14.90
CA PHE A 415 -1.28 -4.66 14.42
C PHE A 415 -0.95 -5.00 12.97
N PHE A 416 -1.07 -4.03 12.05
CA PHE A 416 -0.82 -4.27 10.63
C PHE A 416 0.65 -4.60 10.37
N PHE A 417 1.57 -4.05 11.18
CA PHE A 417 2.96 -4.48 11.19
C PHE A 417 3.12 -5.93 11.66
N ASP A 418 2.55 -6.30 12.82
CA ASP A 418 2.66 -7.64 13.38
C ASP A 418 2.09 -8.73 12.47
N VAL A 419 0.97 -8.46 11.79
CA VAL A 419 0.43 -9.39 10.77
C VAL A 419 1.52 -9.78 9.78
N ILE A 420 2.20 -8.81 9.18
CA ILE A 420 3.14 -9.02 8.08
C ILE A 420 4.53 -9.48 8.55
N PHE A 421 4.97 -9.06 9.73
CA PHE A 421 6.37 -9.19 10.17
C PHE A 421 6.60 -10.13 11.36
N ALA A 422 5.59 -10.49 12.15
CA ALA A 422 5.80 -11.35 13.33
C ALA A 422 6.17 -12.80 12.89
N PRO A 423 7.17 -13.44 13.52
CA PRO A 423 7.67 -14.74 13.07
C PRO A 423 6.79 -15.93 13.53
N GLU A 424 6.89 -17.06 12.82
CA GLU A 424 6.43 -18.37 13.29
C GLU A 424 7.57 -19.14 13.97
N VAL A 425 7.23 -19.96 14.97
CA VAL A 425 8.19 -20.73 15.77
C VAL A 425 7.67 -22.13 16.13
N THR A 426 8.56 -23.11 16.25
CA THR A 426 8.24 -24.46 16.70
C THR A 426 8.96 -24.78 18.00
N TYR A 427 8.19 -25.09 19.05
CA TYR A 427 8.68 -25.51 20.35
C TYR A 427 8.65 -27.04 20.51
N PHE A 428 9.71 -27.59 21.09
CA PHE A 428 9.80 -28.98 21.53
C PHE A 428 9.79 -29.00 23.06
N VAL A 429 8.65 -29.39 23.65
CA VAL A 429 8.37 -29.31 25.09
C VAL A 429 8.25 -30.71 25.69
N THR A 430 8.86 -30.94 26.86
CA THR A 430 8.61 -32.13 27.68
C THR A 430 8.15 -31.74 29.07
N GLN A 431 6.97 -32.19 29.48
CA GLN A 431 6.36 -31.87 30.77
C GLN A 431 6.22 -33.13 31.64
N GLU A 432 6.61 -33.05 32.92
CA GLU A 432 6.39 -34.10 33.91
C GLU A 432 5.73 -33.56 35.18
N ASN A 433 4.57 -34.11 35.53
CA ASN A 433 3.78 -33.76 36.72
C ASN A 433 3.37 -32.28 36.78
N GLY A 434 3.14 -31.66 35.61
CA GLY A 434 2.78 -30.25 35.49
C GLY A 434 3.95 -29.26 35.47
N VAL A 435 5.19 -29.74 35.29
CA VAL A 435 6.40 -28.90 35.21
C VAL A 435 7.16 -29.21 33.92
N ILE A 436 7.58 -28.18 33.18
CA ILE A 436 8.44 -28.30 32.01
C ILE A 436 9.83 -28.77 32.46
N THR A 437 10.25 -29.93 31.96
CA THR A 437 11.56 -30.55 32.24
C THR A 437 12.57 -30.34 31.12
N SER A 438 12.09 -30.03 29.92
CA SER A 438 12.90 -29.63 28.76
C SER A 438 12.05 -28.75 27.84
N ILE A 439 12.64 -27.68 27.33
CA ILE A 439 12.10 -26.85 26.25
C ILE A 439 13.25 -26.44 25.34
N SER A 440 13.02 -26.48 24.03
CA SER A 440 13.88 -25.90 23.00
C SER A 440 13.01 -25.40 21.85
N GLU A 441 13.47 -24.39 21.14
CA GLU A 441 12.81 -23.82 19.97
C GLU A 441 13.61 -24.06 18.69
N ASN A 442 12.92 -23.92 17.57
CA ASN A 442 13.46 -23.86 16.22
C ASN A 442 12.67 -22.74 15.51
N ASN A 443 13.34 -21.76 14.92
CA ASN A 443 12.69 -20.62 14.28
C ASN A 443 12.49 -20.86 12.77
N SER A 444 11.67 -20.03 12.12
CA SER A 444 11.58 -20.08 10.66
C SER A 444 12.85 -19.51 10.01
N PRO A 445 13.37 -20.10 8.91
CA PRO A 445 14.56 -19.61 8.22
C PRO A 445 14.54 -18.11 7.88
N VAL A 446 15.70 -17.47 7.95
CA VAL A 446 15.91 -16.12 7.40
C VAL A 446 16.31 -16.25 5.93
N ALA A 447 15.31 -16.24 5.05
CA ALA A 447 15.50 -16.25 3.60
C ALA A 447 16.11 -14.93 3.11
N MET A 448 17.14 -15.02 2.25
CA MET A 448 17.81 -13.88 1.60
C MET A 448 18.35 -14.31 0.24
N PHE A 449 18.20 -13.47 -0.79
CA PHE A 449 18.88 -13.66 -2.08
C PHE A 449 19.41 -12.37 -2.69
N SER A 450 20.24 -12.53 -3.72
CA SER A 450 20.58 -11.47 -4.68
C SER A 450 20.31 -11.93 -6.11
N ALA A 451 20.15 -10.97 -7.02
CA ALA A 451 19.99 -11.19 -8.46
C ALA A 451 21.09 -10.47 -9.23
N ASP A 452 21.78 -11.16 -10.14
CA ASP A 452 22.83 -10.62 -11.00
C ASP A 452 22.58 -10.94 -12.49
N PRO A 453 22.31 -9.93 -13.35
CA PRO A 453 22.05 -8.53 -13.00
C PRO A 453 20.69 -8.37 -12.29
N PRO A 454 20.50 -7.34 -11.43
CA PRO A 454 19.25 -7.14 -10.68
C PRO A 454 18.05 -6.70 -11.53
N ALA A 455 18.28 -6.35 -12.80
CA ALA A 455 17.27 -5.99 -13.79
C ALA A 455 17.80 -6.29 -15.20
N GLY A 456 16.94 -6.28 -16.21
CA GLY A 456 17.37 -6.61 -17.57
C GLY A 456 16.39 -6.25 -18.68
N ILE A 457 16.54 -6.95 -19.81
CA ILE A 457 15.64 -6.91 -20.96
C ILE A 457 15.15 -8.33 -21.25
N ILE A 458 14.19 -8.47 -22.17
CA ILE A 458 13.67 -9.77 -22.61
C ILE A 458 14.83 -10.68 -23.03
N GLY A 459 14.93 -11.86 -22.41
CA GLY A 459 16.01 -12.82 -22.65
C GLY A 459 17.33 -12.56 -21.91
N THR A 460 17.42 -11.55 -21.03
CA THR A 460 18.52 -11.48 -20.05
C THR A 460 18.49 -12.70 -19.14
N ASN A 461 19.62 -13.39 -19.00
CA ASN A 461 19.79 -14.51 -18.09
C ASN A 461 20.28 -13.97 -16.74
N ILE A 462 19.41 -14.03 -15.73
CA ILE A 462 19.66 -13.53 -14.38
C ILE A 462 20.03 -14.71 -13.48
N THR A 463 21.13 -14.57 -12.74
CA THR A 463 21.53 -15.52 -11.69
C THR A 463 20.92 -15.08 -10.37
N PHE A 464 20.11 -15.94 -9.76
CA PHE A 464 19.58 -15.75 -8.42
C PHE A 464 20.40 -16.59 -7.44
N ASP A 465 20.89 -15.98 -6.36
CA ASP A 465 21.73 -16.65 -5.35
C ASP A 465 21.18 -16.46 -3.93
N ALA A 466 20.64 -17.54 -3.37
CA ALA A 466 20.10 -17.59 -2.00
C ALA A 466 21.16 -17.90 -0.92
N SER A 467 22.46 -17.95 -1.25
CA SER A 467 23.52 -18.41 -0.33
C SER A 467 23.74 -17.53 0.92
N ALA A 468 23.07 -16.38 1.01
CA ALA A 468 23.04 -15.54 2.20
C ALA A 468 22.03 -16.03 3.27
N SER A 469 21.06 -16.87 2.87
CA SER A 469 20.03 -17.41 3.75
C SER A 469 20.61 -18.18 4.94
N ASN A 470 19.97 -18.11 6.09
CA ASN A 470 20.41 -18.80 7.30
C ASN A 470 19.22 -19.24 8.18
N ASP A 471 19.52 -20.04 9.19
CA ASP A 471 18.59 -20.69 10.09
C ASP A 471 19.32 -20.94 11.43
N ASP A 472 18.59 -21.03 12.55
CA ASP A 472 19.20 -21.14 13.88
C ASP A 472 19.55 -22.59 14.28
N THR A 473 18.87 -23.58 13.69
CA THR A 473 19.13 -25.01 13.96
C THR A 473 19.75 -25.76 12.78
N THR A 474 19.48 -25.35 11.54
CA THR A 474 19.78 -26.06 10.30
C THR A 474 20.93 -25.39 9.52
N PRO A 475 22.02 -26.10 9.18
CA PRO A 475 23.09 -25.51 8.38
C PRO A 475 22.67 -25.30 6.91
N LEU A 476 23.22 -24.26 6.27
CA LEU A 476 22.97 -23.91 4.85
C LEU A 476 23.08 -25.08 3.85
N SER A 477 23.87 -26.11 4.14
CA SER A 477 24.01 -27.31 3.30
C SER A 477 22.80 -28.24 3.28
N ASP A 478 21.94 -28.12 4.29
CA ASP A 478 20.83 -29.01 4.58
C ASP A 478 19.47 -28.29 4.40
N LEU A 479 19.49 -26.95 4.31
CA LEU A 479 18.39 -26.11 3.84
C LEU A 479 17.96 -26.46 2.41
N LYS A 480 16.69 -26.21 2.10
CA LYS A 480 16.12 -26.34 0.76
C LYS A 480 15.60 -25.00 0.27
N PHE A 481 15.60 -24.81 -1.04
CA PHE A 481 15.22 -23.57 -1.73
C PHE A 481 14.17 -23.87 -2.80
N ARG A 482 13.12 -23.05 -2.91
CA ARG A 482 12.22 -23.00 -4.07
C ARG A 482 11.88 -21.56 -4.42
N TRP A 483 11.54 -21.34 -5.69
CA TRP A 483 11.37 -20.00 -6.25
C TRP A 483 10.02 -19.88 -6.93
N ASP A 484 9.40 -18.73 -6.80
CA ASP A 484 8.36 -18.22 -7.69
C ASP A 484 8.98 -17.01 -8.43
N PHE A 485 9.07 -17.08 -9.76
CA PHE A 485 9.68 -16.02 -10.57
C PHE A 485 8.67 -14.97 -11.04
N THR A 486 7.39 -15.13 -10.72
CA THR A 486 6.26 -14.36 -11.25
C THR A 486 5.36 -13.78 -10.17
N GLY A 487 5.36 -14.31 -8.94
CA GLY A 487 4.47 -13.91 -7.85
C GLY A 487 3.03 -14.40 -8.05
N ASP A 488 2.86 -15.48 -8.83
CA ASP A 488 1.59 -16.10 -9.20
C ASP A 488 1.39 -17.48 -8.55
N GLN A 489 2.24 -17.81 -7.57
CA GLN A 489 2.28 -19.05 -6.78
C GLN A 489 2.68 -20.30 -7.59
N ASN A 490 3.26 -20.15 -8.80
CA ASN A 490 3.76 -21.26 -9.62
C ASN A 490 5.19 -21.69 -9.27
N TRP A 491 5.37 -22.15 -8.03
CA TRP A 491 6.65 -22.53 -7.44
C TRP A 491 7.45 -23.61 -8.20
N THR A 492 8.79 -23.46 -8.21
CA THR A 492 9.71 -24.54 -8.57
C THR A 492 9.63 -25.71 -7.58
N SER A 493 10.13 -26.88 -7.99
CA SER A 493 10.44 -27.95 -7.04
C SER A 493 11.55 -27.55 -6.07
N TRP A 494 11.50 -28.08 -4.84
CA TRP A 494 12.55 -27.93 -3.84
C TRP A 494 13.93 -28.39 -4.33
N SER A 495 14.94 -27.58 -4.06
CA SER A 495 16.34 -27.74 -4.46
C SER A 495 17.26 -27.66 -3.24
N ALA A 496 18.40 -28.35 -3.26
CA ALA A 496 19.51 -28.13 -2.32
C ALA A 496 20.64 -27.26 -2.92
N SER A 497 20.39 -26.66 -4.10
CA SER A 497 21.23 -25.61 -4.67
C SER A 497 20.62 -24.25 -4.30
N PRO A 498 21.38 -23.35 -3.62
CA PRO A 498 20.93 -21.99 -3.36
C PRO A 498 20.94 -21.12 -4.63
N THR A 499 21.66 -21.53 -5.69
CA THR A 499 21.73 -20.80 -6.96
C THR A 499 20.84 -21.40 -8.05
N ILE A 500 20.26 -20.53 -8.87
CA ILE A 500 19.46 -20.84 -10.06
C ILE A 500 19.60 -19.73 -11.13
N GLU A 501 19.44 -20.07 -12.41
CA GLU A 501 19.39 -19.10 -13.51
C GLU A 501 17.96 -19.04 -14.08
N TYR A 502 17.47 -17.84 -14.39
CA TYR A 502 16.15 -17.63 -15.03
C TYR A 502 16.20 -16.49 -16.07
N SER A 503 15.28 -16.47 -17.03
CA SER A 503 15.19 -15.42 -18.05
C SER A 503 13.74 -15.18 -18.48
N TYR A 504 13.34 -13.91 -18.54
CA TYR A 504 11.96 -13.51 -18.85
C TYR A 504 11.72 -13.37 -20.35
N ALA A 505 10.53 -13.80 -20.80
CA ALA A 505 10.13 -13.80 -22.22
C ALA A 505 9.35 -12.54 -22.63
N GLU A 506 8.85 -11.77 -21.67
CA GLU A 506 8.05 -10.56 -21.85
C GLU A 506 8.61 -9.43 -20.96
N ALA A 507 8.17 -8.20 -21.17
CA ALA A 507 8.57 -7.04 -20.36
C ALA A 507 7.58 -6.83 -19.22
N GLY A 508 8.05 -6.34 -18.08
CA GLY A 508 7.24 -6.13 -16.88
C GLY A 508 8.05 -5.99 -15.60
N SER A 509 7.32 -5.75 -14.51
CA SER A 509 7.79 -5.84 -13.12
C SER A 509 7.40 -7.21 -12.57
N TYR A 510 8.38 -7.98 -12.08
CA TYR A 510 8.17 -9.36 -11.62
C TYR A 510 8.54 -9.50 -10.14
N SER A 511 7.59 -9.94 -9.32
CA SER A 511 7.80 -10.16 -7.89
C SER A 511 8.42 -11.54 -7.66
N VAL A 512 9.75 -11.62 -7.57
CA VAL A 512 10.45 -12.90 -7.38
C VAL A 512 10.47 -13.27 -5.91
N VAL A 513 9.78 -14.34 -5.55
CA VAL A 513 9.71 -14.85 -4.18
C VAL A 513 10.63 -16.06 -4.02
N LEU A 514 11.52 -16.01 -3.05
CA LEU A 514 12.26 -17.15 -2.53
C LEU A 514 11.53 -17.70 -1.30
N GLU A 515 11.38 -19.02 -1.24
CA GLU A 515 11.07 -19.74 -0.01
C GLU A 515 12.21 -20.70 0.35
N VAL A 516 12.61 -20.69 1.62
CA VAL A 516 13.68 -21.51 2.21
C VAL A 516 13.07 -22.41 3.27
N GLN A 517 13.39 -23.71 3.26
CA GLN A 517 12.92 -24.68 4.25
C GLN A 517 14.07 -25.30 5.04
N ASP A 518 13.86 -25.43 6.36
CA ASP A 518 14.76 -26.04 7.34
C ASP A 518 14.75 -27.60 7.31
N ALA A 519 15.25 -28.22 8.38
CA ALA A 519 15.22 -29.67 8.60
C ALA A 519 13.87 -30.22 9.11
N ASP A 520 13.09 -29.46 9.90
CA ASP A 520 11.85 -29.92 10.55
C ASP A 520 10.58 -29.66 9.72
N GLY A 521 10.64 -28.76 8.74
CA GLY A 521 9.59 -28.40 7.79
C GLY A 521 9.19 -26.91 7.75
N GLN A 522 9.73 -26.07 8.64
CA GLN A 522 9.45 -24.64 8.72
C GLN A 522 9.97 -23.89 7.50
N VAL A 523 9.32 -22.77 7.15
CA VAL A 523 9.60 -22.01 5.93
C VAL A 523 9.80 -20.52 6.19
N GLY A 524 10.85 -19.96 5.61
CA GLY A 524 11.11 -18.53 5.55
C GLY A 524 10.95 -18.02 4.13
N PHE A 525 10.44 -16.81 3.95
CA PHE A 525 10.29 -16.18 2.65
C PHE A 525 10.83 -14.75 2.59
N ILE A 526 11.26 -14.37 1.39
CA ILE A 526 11.65 -13.02 0.99
C ILE A 526 11.28 -12.81 -0.48
N SER A 527 10.93 -11.59 -0.85
CA SER A 527 10.54 -11.22 -2.21
C SER A 527 11.33 -10.00 -2.64
N HIS A 528 11.76 -9.96 -3.90
CA HIS A 528 12.36 -8.79 -4.53
C HIS A 528 11.77 -8.59 -5.93
N VAL A 529 11.49 -7.34 -6.28
CA VAL A 529 11.05 -6.96 -7.62
C VAL A 529 12.22 -7.04 -8.60
N ILE A 530 11.98 -7.61 -9.79
CA ILE A 530 12.91 -7.67 -10.91
C ILE A 530 12.25 -7.02 -12.13
N ASN A 531 12.83 -5.93 -12.62
CA ASN A 531 12.29 -5.18 -13.76
C ASN A 531 12.93 -5.61 -15.09
N ILE A 532 12.10 -5.85 -16.10
CA ILE A 532 12.48 -6.33 -17.43
C ILE A 532 11.92 -5.39 -18.50
N GLY A 533 12.80 -4.75 -19.27
CA GLY A 533 12.43 -3.90 -20.40
C GLY A 533 11.93 -2.49 -20.05
N GLY A 534 11.43 -2.29 -18.82
CA GLY A 534 11.04 -0.98 -18.26
C GLY A 534 9.89 -0.29 -19.00
N GLY A 535 9.82 1.04 -18.88
CA GLY A 535 8.81 1.92 -19.50
C GLY A 535 8.92 2.07 -21.04
N SER A 536 9.58 1.14 -21.73
CA SER A 536 9.77 1.17 -23.18
C SER A 536 8.44 1.16 -23.95
N GLY A 537 8.03 2.31 -24.49
CA GLY A 537 6.82 2.48 -25.30
C GLY A 537 5.51 2.57 -24.49
N SER A 538 5.57 2.94 -23.20
CA SER A 538 4.40 3.09 -22.33
C SER A 538 3.57 4.36 -22.57
N ALA A 539 4.02 5.28 -23.43
CA ALA A 539 3.35 6.55 -23.71
C ALA A 539 3.32 6.88 -25.21
N ASN A 540 2.46 7.81 -25.61
CA ASN A 540 2.37 8.32 -26.99
C ASN A 540 2.03 9.82 -27.12
N HIS A 541 1.69 10.47 -26.00
CA HIS A 541 1.50 11.91 -25.82
C HIS A 541 2.52 12.44 -24.81
N ILE A 542 2.82 13.74 -24.77
CA ILE A 542 3.80 14.33 -23.84
C ILE A 542 3.21 15.55 -23.12
N LYS A 543 3.34 15.62 -21.80
CA LYS A 543 3.02 16.82 -21.01
C LYS A 543 4.28 17.32 -20.30
N LEU A 544 4.86 18.39 -20.83
CA LEU A 544 6.08 19.02 -20.33
C LEU A 544 5.73 20.11 -19.31
N PHE A 545 6.06 19.89 -18.04
CA PHE A 545 5.84 20.87 -16.97
C PHE A 545 7.03 21.82 -16.88
N MET A 546 6.79 23.11 -17.15
CA MET A 546 7.85 24.11 -17.30
C MET A 546 7.28 25.54 -17.18
N ASP A 547 7.87 26.38 -16.33
CA ASP A 547 7.62 27.83 -16.28
C ASP A 547 8.65 28.64 -17.09
N VAL A 548 9.90 28.16 -17.13
CA VAL A 548 11.03 28.82 -17.81
C VAL A 548 11.89 27.79 -18.55
N TYR A 549 12.53 28.22 -19.63
CA TYR A 549 13.47 27.36 -20.38
C TYR A 549 14.68 26.98 -19.51
N PRO A 550 14.93 25.68 -19.25
CA PRO A 550 16.11 25.23 -18.52
C PRO A 550 17.39 25.73 -19.19
N TRP A 551 18.32 26.30 -18.43
CA TRP A 551 19.60 26.81 -18.91
C TRP A 551 19.48 27.75 -20.12
N ASP A 552 18.45 28.62 -20.13
CA ASP A 552 18.14 29.61 -21.17
C ASP A 552 17.96 29.02 -22.60
N ASN A 553 17.54 27.75 -22.75
CA ASN A 553 17.44 27.09 -24.06
C ASN A 553 16.25 26.11 -24.25
N ASP A 554 15.95 25.78 -25.51
CA ASP A 554 14.78 25.01 -25.95
C ASP A 554 15.08 23.53 -26.31
N ALA A 555 16.13 22.92 -25.72
CA ALA A 555 16.60 21.55 -26.06
C ALA A 555 15.48 20.50 -26.13
N MET A 556 14.60 20.46 -25.12
CA MET A 556 13.49 19.51 -25.07
C MET A 556 12.55 19.65 -26.28
N LEU A 557 12.24 20.88 -26.69
CA LEU A 557 11.40 21.15 -27.87
C LEU A 557 12.13 20.81 -29.18
N GLN A 558 13.47 20.94 -29.23
CA GLN A 558 14.28 20.45 -30.34
C GLN A 558 14.25 18.91 -30.41
N VAL A 559 14.28 18.22 -29.27
CA VAL A 559 14.16 16.75 -29.17
C VAL A 559 12.77 16.28 -29.62
N PHE A 560 11.70 16.95 -29.17
CA PHE A 560 10.33 16.69 -29.63
C PHE A 560 10.23 16.81 -31.16
N ALA A 561 10.80 17.86 -31.74
CA ALA A 561 10.83 18.08 -33.18
C ALA A 561 11.72 17.06 -33.94
N GLU A 562 12.83 16.59 -33.35
CA GLU A 562 13.69 15.53 -33.92
C GLU A 562 12.98 14.17 -33.94
N LEU A 563 12.16 13.87 -32.93
CA LEU A 563 11.33 12.66 -32.84
C LEU A 563 9.97 12.78 -33.57
N GLY A 564 9.65 13.94 -34.13
CA GLY A 564 8.47 14.18 -34.96
C GLY A 564 7.19 14.59 -34.24
N PHE A 565 7.26 14.90 -32.94
CA PHE A 565 6.15 15.46 -32.16
C PHE A 565 5.81 16.89 -32.60
N THR A 566 4.59 17.31 -32.30
CA THR A 566 4.08 18.66 -32.61
C THR A 566 3.15 19.16 -31.51
N GLU A 567 3.14 20.46 -31.24
CA GLU A 567 2.29 21.08 -30.21
C GLU A 567 0.79 20.72 -30.37
N GLY A 568 0.12 20.37 -29.27
CA GLY A 568 -1.31 20.03 -29.20
C GLY A 568 -1.62 18.84 -28.29
N ILE A 569 -2.86 18.34 -28.35
CA ILE A 569 -3.37 17.25 -27.50
C ILE A 569 -3.38 15.91 -28.26
N GLY A 570 -2.95 14.83 -27.58
CA GLY A 570 -3.12 13.42 -27.98
C GLY A 570 -1.92 12.81 -28.72
N ALA A 571 -2.11 11.61 -29.28
CA ALA A 571 -1.02 10.84 -29.91
C ALA A 571 -0.16 11.66 -30.90
N ASP A 572 1.16 11.52 -30.77
CA ASP A 572 2.21 12.25 -31.51
C ASP A 572 2.21 13.78 -31.24
N LYS A 573 1.71 14.21 -30.07
CA LYS A 573 1.72 15.61 -29.62
C LYS A 573 2.47 15.85 -28.32
N TYR A 574 2.74 17.14 -28.06
CA TYR A 574 3.17 17.63 -26.77
C TYR A 574 2.36 18.86 -26.33
N GLU A 575 2.14 18.97 -25.02
CA GLU A 575 1.67 20.18 -24.35
C GLU A 575 2.78 20.74 -23.44
N ILE A 576 2.78 22.06 -23.24
CA ILE A 576 3.61 22.72 -22.21
C ILE A 576 2.65 23.22 -21.13
N ILE A 577 2.86 22.78 -19.90
CA ILE A 577 1.99 23.08 -18.75
C ILE A 577 2.77 23.93 -17.74
N THR A 578 2.22 25.06 -17.34
CA THR A 578 2.84 25.92 -16.31
C THR A 578 2.53 25.43 -14.89
N SER A 579 3.30 25.88 -13.89
CA SER A 579 3.04 25.61 -12.47
C SER A 579 1.62 26.05 -12.04
N ALA A 580 1.10 27.13 -12.63
CA ALA A 580 -0.24 27.65 -12.39
C ALA A 580 -1.37 26.75 -12.93
N GLU A 581 -1.07 25.87 -13.90
CA GLU A 581 -2.02 24.91 -14.49
C GLU A 581 -1.86 23.50 -13.89
N MET A 582 -0.77 23.27 -13.15
CA MET A 582 -0.34 21.96 -12.64
C MET A 582 -1.39 21.25 -11.76
N ALA A 583 -2.10 21.99 -10.91
CA ALA A 583 -3.18 21.44 -10.09
C ALA A 583 -4.37 20.95 -10.94
N ALA A 584 -4.72 21.65 -12.01
CA ALA A 584 -5.97 21.45 -12.76
C ALA A 584 -5.86 20.57 -14.02
N VAL A 585 -4.64 20.34 -14.55
CA VAL A 585 -4.45 19.55 -15.78
C VAL A 585 -4.79 18.05 -15.57
N GLU A 586 -5.56 17.44 -16.48
CA GLU A 586 -5.80 16.00 -16.47
C GLU A 586 -4.52 15.23 -16.84
N LEU A 587 -4.27 14.07 -16.21
CA LEU A 587 -3.15 13.17 -16.54
C LEU A 587 -3.71 11.77 -16.88
N LEU A 588 -3.23 11.16 -17.97
CA LEU A 588 -3.81 9.96 -18.59
C LEU A 588 -2.80 8.79 -18.57
N PRO A 589 -2.91 7.86 -17.60
CA PRO A 589 -2.05 6.67 -17.53
C PRO A 589 -2.08 5.85 -18.83
N GLY A 590 -0.92 5.36 -19.28
CA GLY A 590 -0.77 4.64 -20.55
C GLY A 590 -0.88 5.48 -21.84
N GLU A 591 -1.19 6.78 -21.75
CA GLU A 591 -1.16 7.70 -22.89
C GLU A 591 -0.09 8.80 -22.74
N ASP A 592 -0.05 9.47 -21.59
CA ASP A 592 0.88 10.57 -21.30
C ASP A 592 2.26 10.07 -20.87
N LEU A 593 3.31 10.69 -21.41
CA LEU A 593 4.60 10.87 -20.78
C LEU A 593 4.60 12.23 -20.08
N VAL A 594 4.56 12.22 -18.75
CA VAL A 594 4.79 13.44 -17.97
C VAL A 594 6.30 13.69 -17.90
N ILE A 595 6.71 14.91 -18.21
CA ILE A 595 8.09 15.37 -18.06
C ILE A 595 8.14 16.54 -17.09
N ILE A 596 8.87 16.39 -15.98
CA ILE A 596 9.16 17.49 -15.05
C ILE A 596 10.55 18.04 -15.40
N SER A 597 10.57 19.26 -15.93
CA SER A 597 11.80 19.94 -16.38
C SER A 597 12.69 20.33 -15.20
N ASN A 598 14.01 20.42 -15.43
CA ASN A 598 14.94 20.92 -14.41
C ASN A 598 15.13 22.45 -14.47
N ASP A 599 15.99 22.99 -13.60
CA ASP A 599 16.35 24.42 -13.58
C ASP A 599 15.12 25.36 -13.59
N GLN A 600 14.10 25.03 -12.80
CA GLN A 600 12.89 25.85 -12.63
C GLN A 600 13.01 26.80 -11.41
N PRO A 601 12.25 27.92 -11.37
CA PRO A 601 12.21 28.79 -10.20
C PRO A 601 11.56 28.10 -9.00
N GLN A 602 11.88 28.54 -7.78
CA GLN A 602 11.34 27.95 -6.54
C GLN A 602 9.81 27.78 -6.55
N SER A 603 9.07 28.76 -7.08
CA SER A 603 7.61 28.72 -7.17
C SER A 603 7.05 27.56 -8.00
N PHE A 604 7.82 27.01 -8.94
CA PHE A 604 7.44 25.81 -9.69
C PHE A 604 7.50 24.57 -8.78
N TYR A 605 8.57 24.43 -8.01
CA TYR A 605 8.72 23.33 -7.04
C TYR A 605 7.72 23.45 -5.88
N ASP A 606 7.44 24.66 -5.40
CA ASP A 606 6.41 24.90 -4.37
C ASP A 606 5.01 24.46 -4.85
N MET A 607 4.67 24.72 -6.12
CA MET A 607 3.41 24.26 -6.75
C MET A 607 3.40 22.76 -7.05
N TYR A 608 4.57 22.17 -7.34
CA TYR A 608 4.71 20.72 -7.44
C TYR A 608 4.48 20.05 -6.08
N ALA A 609 5.09 20.56 -5.00
CA ALA A 609 4.87 20.04 -3.64
C ALA A 609 3.38 20.05 -3.29
N ALA A 610 2.67 21.15 -3.55
CA ALA A 610 1.21 21.27 -3.38
C ALA A 610 0.37 20.36 -4.31
N SER A 611 0.99 19.62 -5.23
CA SER A 611 0.34 18.73 -6.20
C SER A 611 0.95 17.32 -6.24
N GLN A 612 1.94 17.00 -5.39
CA GLN A 612 2.85 15.87 -5.60
C GLN A 612 2.16 14.51 -5.63
N VAL A 613 1.10 14.33 -4.84
CA VAL A 613 0.33 13.07 -4.79
C VAL A 613 -0.29 12.73 -6.14
N LYS A 614 -0.74 13.73 -6.91
CA LYS A 614 -1.32 13.55 -8.25
C LYS A 614 -0.35 12.90 -9.24
N PHE A 615 0.93 13.23 -9.14
CA PHE A 615 1.97 12.65 -9.99
C PHE A 615 2.33 11.23 -9.56
N SER A 616 2.46 10.99 -8.25
CA SER A 616 2.63 9.65 -7.70
C SER A 616 1.44 8.74 -8.06
N ASP A 617 0.20 9.22 -7.99
CA ASP A 617 -1.02 8.49 -8.34
C ASP A 617 -1.14 8.22 -9.84
N PHE A 618 -0.85 9.23 -10.68
CA PHE A 618 -0.79 9.06 -12.14
C PHE A 618 0.17 7.91 -12.53
N VAL A 619 1.36 7.85 -11.94
CA VAL A 619 2.27 6.71 -12.15
C VAL A 619 1.69 5.43 -11.54
N TYR A 620 1.16 5.49 -10.32
CA TYR A 620 0.58 4.33 -9.63
C TYR A 620 -0.46 3.59 -10.49
N ASN A 621 -1.29 4.35 -11.22
CA ASN A 621 -2.32 3.84 -12.13
C ASN A 621 -1.83 3.49 -13.55
N GLY A 622 -0.52 3.52 -13.82
CA GLY A 622 0.09 3.09 -15.10
C GLY A 622 0.75 4.22 -15.92
N GLY A 623 0.94 5.40 -15.34
CA GLY A 623 1.58 6.54 -15.99
C GLY A 623 3.08 6.39 -16.24
N ALA A 624 3.59 7.16 -17.19
CA ALA A 624 5.02 7.28 -17.47
C ALA A 624 5.53 8.65 -17.01
N LEU A 625 6.50 8.66 -16.09
CA LEU A 625 7.09 9.89 -15.54
C LEU A 625 8.59 9.94 -15.83
N PHE A 626 9.02 11.00 -16.49
CA PHE A 626 10.43 11.39 -16.59
C PHE A 626 10.63 12.65 -15.75
N TRP A 627 11.52 12.59 -14.76
CA TRP A 627 11.89 13.75 -13.95
C TRP A 627 13.37 14.07 -14.14
N GLU A 628 13.64 15.26 -14.65
CA GLU A 628 14.97 15.84 -14.66
C GLU A 628 15.20 16.50 -13.29
N ALA A 629 15.75 15.73 -12.35
CA ALA A 629 16.07 16.19 -11.01
C ALA A 629 17.47 16.83 -11.05
N CYS A 630 17.50 18.12 -11.41
CA CYS A 630 18.69 18.96 -11.41
C CYS A 630 18.33 20.36 -10.91
N ASP A 631 18.34 20.53 -9.59
CA ASP A 631 18.07 21.79 -8.93
C ASP A 631 19.33 22.67 -8.75
N GLY A 632 19.18 23.85 -8.12
CA GLY A 632 20.29 24.76 -7.88
C GLY A 632 20.93 25.34 -9.14
N GLY A 633 20.16 25.42 -10.23
CA GLY A 633 20.59 25.87 -11.56
C GLY A 633 20.72 27.39 -11.71
N TRP A 634 20.36 27.92 -12.88
CA TRP A 634 20.38 29.35 -13.18
C TRP A 634 19.12 30.09 -12.72
N ASN A 635 18.04 29.37 -12.40
CA ASN A 635 16.76 29.94 -11.93
C ASN A 635 16.54 29.87 -10.39
N ASP A 636 17.56 29.51 -9.61
CA ASP A 636 17.60 29.57 -8.13
C ASP A 636 16.48 28.79 -7.39
N GLY A 637 15.87 27.76 -8.00
CA GLY A 637 14.90 26.86 -7.34
C GLY A 637 15.52 25.55 -6.80
N TYR A 638 14.94 25.02 -5.72
CA TYR A 638 15.39 23.82 -5.01
C TYR A 638 14.23 22.90 -4.60
N ILE A 639 14.37 21.60 -4.86
CA ILE A 639 13.40 20.53 -4.57
C ILE A 639 13.31 20.30 -3.05
N GLU A 640 14.46 20.25 -2.36
CA GLU A 640 14.53 20.12 -0.89
C GLU A 640 13.82 21.29 -0.19
N THR A 641 13.96 22.52 -0.72
CA THR A 641 13.36 23.73 -0.11
C THR A 641 11.84 23.77 -0.26
N ALA A 642 11.29 23.13 -1.31
CA ALA A 642 9.84 22.98 -1.49
C ALA A 642 9.24 21.89 -0.59
N GLY A 643 10.06 21.06 0.08
CA GLY A 643 9.58 19.93 0.89
C GLY A 643 8.99 18.78 0.06
N ILE A 644 9.41 18.65 -1.19
CA ILE A 644 8.96 17.59 -2.10
C ILE A 644 9.42 16.23 -1.58
N ILE A 645 8.50 15.27 -1.54
CA ILE A 645 8.82 13.85 -1.37
C ILE A 645 8.87 13.23 -2.77
N MET A 646 10.05 12.74 -3.16
CA MET A 646 10.22 12.10 -4.46
C MET A 646 9.38 10.80 -4.55
N PRO A 647 8.69 10.53 -5.67
CA PRO A 647 7.96 9.29 -5.88
C PRO A 647 8.80 8.05 -5.58
N GLY A 648 8.19 7.04 -4.94
CA GLY A 648 8.92 5.86 -4.43
C GLY A 648 9.78 6.13 -3.19
N ASN A 649 9.78 7.35 -2.64
CA ASN A 649 10.58 7.80 -1.51
C ASN A 649 12.11 7.67 -1.73
N ILE A 650 12.57 7.90 -2.97
CA ILE A 650 14.01 7.92 -3.28
C ILE A 650 14.70 9.09 -2.58
N GLU A 651 15.90 8.85 -2.08
CA GLU A 651 16.76 9.90 -1.50
C GLU A 651 17.38 10.73 -2.62
N LEU A 652 17.42 12.05 -2.46
CA LEU A 652 17.98 13.01 -3.41
C LEU A 652 19.17 13.74 -2.76
N VAL A 653 20.35 13.70 -3.37
CA VAL A 653 21.55 14.32 -2.79
C VAL A 653 22.34 15.14 -3.82
N LEU A 654 22.39 16.46 -3.60
CA LEU A 654 23.19 17.40 -4.40
C LEU A 654 24.69 17.09 -4.27
N ASN A 655 25.29 16.62 -5.36
CA ASN A 655 26.71 16.31 -5.51
C ASN A 655 27.16 16.49 -6.96
N TYR A 656 27.83 17.61 -7.22
CA TYR A 656 28.41 17.94 -8.51
C TYR A 656 29.53 16.98 -8.94
N ASP A 657 29.34 16.28 -10.06
CA ASP A 657 30.35 15.40 -10.68
C ASP A 657 30.67 15.84 -12.13
N TYR A 658 31.82 15.41 -12.65
CA TYR A 658 32.30 15.70 -14.01
C TYR A 658 32.22 14.48 -14.95
N TYR A 659 31.86 13.30 -14.42
CA TYR A 659 31.78 12.06 -15.18
C TYR A 659 30.52 11.27 -14.82
N ASN A 660 29.93 10.63 -15.83
CA ASN A 660 28.97 9.56 -15.67
C ASN A 660 29.51 8.27 -16.30
N TYR A 661 29.25 7.14 -15.65
CA TYR A 661 29.69 5.81 -16.03
C TYR A 661 28.47 4.94 -16.34
N VAL A 662 28.48 4.24 -17.47
CA VAL A 662 27.38 3.33 -17.84
C VAL A 662 27.47 2.08 -16.97
N ALA A 663 26.47 1.86 -16.12
CA ALA A 663 26.48 0.78 -15.13
C ALA A 663 26.28 -0.60 -15.77
N ASN A 664 25.43 -0.70 -16.79
CA ASN A 664 25.23 -1.92 -17.58
C ASN A 664 24.98 -1.57 -19.07
N PRO A 665 25.94 -1.85 -19.97
CA PRO A 665 25.86 -1.47 -21.40
C PRO A 665 24.85 -2.31 -22.22
N HIS A 666 24.13 -3.24 -21.60
CA HIS A 666 23.05 -4.01 -22.23
C HIS A 666 21.65 -3.41 -22.02
N LEU A 667 21.50 -2.43 -21.12
CA LEU A 667 20.23 -1.74 -20.87
C LEU A 667 19.85 -0.81 -22.04
N PRO A 668 18.56 -0.64 -22.35
CA PRO A 668 18.10 -0.10 -23.64
C PRO A 668 18.55 1.35 -23.90
N LEU A 669 18.43 2.24 -22.92
CA LEU A 669 18.84 3.64 -23.04
C LEU A 669 20.33 3.82 -23.30
N VAL A 670 21.19 3.05 -22.64
CA VAL A 670 22.66 3.22 -22.67
C VAL A 670 23.35 2.31 -23.70
N ALA A 671 22.61 1.40 -24.34
CA ALA A 671 23.13 0.49 -25.35
C ALA A 671 23.88 1.25 -26.47
N GLY A 672 25.16 0.92 -26.64
CA GLY A 672 26.04 1.53 -27.64
C GLY A 672 26.58 2.94 -27.32
N LEU A 673 26.33 3.46 -26.11
CA LEU A 673 27.07 4.62 -25.58
C LEU A 673 28.48 4.22 -25.10
N PRO A 674 29.38 5.19 -24.84
CA PRO A 674 30.65 4.93 -24.16
C PRO A 674 30.47 4.43 -22.72
N GLU A 675 31.44 3.69 -22.19
CA GLU A 675 31.49 3.26 -20.78
C GLU A 675 31.66 4.44 -19.79
N THR A 676 32.14 5.60 -20.28
CA THR A 676 32.34 6.83 -19.51
C THR A 676 32.01 8.02 -20.40
N MET A 677 31.26 8.98 -19.86
CA MET A 677 30.82 10.19 -20.53
C MET A 677 31.23 11.40 -19.68
N ASP A 678 31.97 12.35 -20.24
CA ASP A 678 32.52 13.51 -19.52
C ASP A 678 31.82 14.83 -19.87
N HIS A 679 31.59 15.68 -18.86
CA HIS A 679 31.00 17.00 -19.05
C HIS A 679 31.40 17.97 -17.92
N ASN A 680 31.31 19.28 -18.16
CA ASN A 680 31.48 20.28 -17.12
C ASN A 680 30.17 20.35 -16.29
N TYR A 681 30.15 19.70 -15.13
CA TYR A 681 28.94 19.29 -14.41
C TYR A 681 28.14 18.27 -15.25
N ALA A 682 28.57 17.01 -15.18
CA ALA A 682 27.92 15.86 -15.80
C ALA A 682 26.71 15.38 -14.98
N SER A 683 26.78 15.56 -13.65
CA SER A 683 25.66 15.38 -12.72
C SER A 683 25.64 16.51 -11.71
N HIS A 684 24.44 16.92 -11.31
CA HIS A 684 24.19 17.78 -10.16
C HIS A 684 23.89 16.96 -8.91
N GLU A 685 23.22 15.82 -9.08
CA GLU A 685 22.68 15.01 -7.99
C GLU A 685 23.05 13.53 -8.14
N TYR A 686 23.01 12.80 -7.02
CA TYR A 686 22.90 11.35 -7.01
C TYR A 686 21.69 10.91 -6.17
N PHE A 687 21.23 9.69 -6.42
CA PHE A 687 20.07 9.10 -5.76
C PHE A 687 20.44 8.04 -4.71
N GLY A 688 19.53 7.81 -3.77
CA GLY A 688 19.58 6.73 -2.78
C GLY A 688 18.19 6.18 -2.44
N ASN A 689 18.08 5.40 -1.36
CA ASN A 689 16.85 4.78 -0.85
C ASN A 689 15.92 4.18 -1.92
N PHE A 690 16.45 3.27 -2.74
CA PHE A 690 15.76 2.74 -3.91
C PHE A 690 14.64 1.75 -3.59
N PRO A 691 13.50 1.82 -4.30
CA PRO A 691 12.59 0.68 -4.46
C PRO A 691 13.31 -0.54 -5.05
N ASP A 692 12.84 -1.73 -4.69
CA ASP A 692 13.36 -2.98 -5.26
C ASP A 692 13.22 -3.02 -6.79
N GLY A 693 14.17 -3.68 -7.46
CA GLY A 693 14.23 -3.78 -8.91
C GLY A 693 14.64 -2.49 -9.64
N THR A 694 15.01 -1.43 -8.92
CA THR A 694 15.49 -0.17 -9.55
C THR A 694 16.65 -0.42 -10.51
N ILE A 695 16.46 0.00 -11.75
CA ILE A 695 17.44 -0.09 -12.84
C ILE A 695 18.38 1.11 -12.75
N VAL A 696 19.66 0.86 -12.46
CA VAL A 696 20.70 1.90 -12.55
C VAL A 696 21.28 1.91 -13.97
N TYR A 697 21.10 3.01 -14.69
CA TYR A 697 21.70 3.22 -16.02
C TYR A 697 23.08 3.87 -15.94
N CYS A 698 23.20 4.92 -15.12
CA CYS A 698 24.43 5.69 -14.96
C CYS A 698 24.78 5.89 -13.48
N THR A 699 26.09 5.98 -13.19
CA THR A 699 26.63 6.35 -11.87
C THR A 699 27.68 7.45 -11.99
N GLY A 700 27.87 8.23 -10.92
CA GLY A 700 28.96 9.23 -10.82
C GLY A 700 30.32 8.59 -10.46
N SER A 701 31.35 9.43 -10.29
CA SER A 701 32.74 9.01 -10.02
C SER A 701 32.93 8.19 -8.73
N ASN A 702 31.98 8.27 -7.79
CA ASN A 702 31.98 7.49 -6.54
C ASN A 702 31.18 6.17 -6.64
N GLY A 703 30.50 5.91 -7.76
CA GLY A 703 29.61 4.76 -7.95
C GLY A 703 28.14 5.00 -7.57
N ASN A 704 27.80 6.17 -7.01
CA ASN A 704 26.42 6.53 -6.67
C ASN A 704 25.57 6.70 -7.95
N PRO A 705 24.33 6.18 -8.02
CA PRO A 705 23.45 6.33 -9.19
C PRO A 705 23.07 7.78 -9.53
N THR A 706 23.10 8.11 -10.82
CA THR A 706 22.79 9.44 -11.38
C THR A 706 21.76 9.40 -12.50
N LEU A 707 21.38 8.21 -12.96
CA LEU A 707 20.24 7.98 -13.86
C LEU A 707 19.62 6.63 -13.48
N ILE A 708 18.39 6.66 -12.99
CA ILE A 708 17.67 5.49 -12.48
C ILE A 708 16.29 5.36 -13.13
N GLU A 709 15.78 4.14 -13.19
CA GLU A 709 14.40 3.83 -13.55
C GLU A 709 13.82 2.80 -12.59
N PHE A 710 12.58 3.01 -12.15
CA PHE A 710 11.88 2.09 -11.25
C PHE A 710 10.37 2.13 -11.50
N ASN A 711 9.66 1.25 -10.79
CA ASN A 711 8.23 1.05 -10.90
C ASN A 711 7.52 1.58 -9.64
N LEU A 712 6.38 2.25 -9.83
CA LEU A 712 5.46 2.63 -8.75
C LEU A 712 4.04 2.22 -9.18
N GLY A 713 3.41 1.30 -8.43
CA GLY A 713 2.14 0.70 -8.83
C GLY A 713 2.26 -0.05 -10.15
N LEU A 714 1.54 0.40 -11.18
CA LEU A 714 1.60 -0.15 -12.54
C LEU A 714 2.49 0.65 -13.50
N GLY A 715 2.91 1.85 -13.12
CA GLY A 715 3.66 2.77 -13.98
C GLY A 715 5.17 2.74 -13.78
N TRP A 716 5.85 3.60 -14.55
CA TRP A 716 7.31 3.69 -14.64
C TRP A 716 7.79 5.11 -14.40
N ILE A 717 8.85 5.24 -13.60
CA ILE A 717 9.51 6.50 -13.29
C ILE A 717 10.97 6.39 -13.70
N LEU A 718 11.45 7.37 -14.45
CA LEU A 718 12.87 7.57 -14.71
C LEU A 718 13.30 8.92 -14.16
N VAL A 719 14.38 8.94 -13.38
CA VAL A 719 14.88 10.14 -12.70
C VAL A 719 16.35 10.36 -13.08
N SER A 720 16.66 11.58 -13.53
CA SER A 720 17.99 11.98 -14.02
C SER A 720 18.60 13.06 -13.15
N GLY A 721 19.72 12.75 -12.50
CA GLY A 721 20.59 13.68 -11.76
C GLY A 721 21.55 14.46 -12.68
N GLN A 722 21.29 14.45 -13.99
CA GLN A 722 22.15 14.98 -15.06
C GLN A 722 21.43 16.12 -15.78
N PRO A 723 22.05 17.31 -15.95
CA PRO A 723 21.43 18.46 -16.64
C PRO A 723 21.41 18.25 -18.16
N LEU A 724 20.47 17.42 -18.62
CA LEU A 724 20.45 16.81 -19.95
C LEU A 724 20.19 17.81 -21.08
N GLU A 725 19.40 18.86 -20.86
CA GLU A 725 19.12 19.94 -21.82
C GLU A 725 20.39 20.77 -22.08
N HIS A 726 21.11 21.13 -21.00
CA HIS A 726 22.40 21.79 -21.09
C HIS A 726 23.40 20.90 -21.85
N GLN A 727 23.47 19.61 -21.54
CA GLN A 727 24.36 18.65 -22.19
C GLN A 727 24.00 18.41 -23.66
N TYR A 728 22.71 18.51 -24.01
CA TYR A 728 22.21 18.39 -25.38
C TYR A 728 22.67 19.56 -26.27
N VAL A 729 22.71 20.79 -25.74
CA VAL A 729 23.14 21.98 -26.46
C VAL A 729 24.66 22.17 -26.43
N TYR A 730 25.29 21.99 -25.27
CA TYR A 730 26.69 22.35 -25.02
C TYR A 730 27.58 21.12 -24.97
N VAL A 731 27.94 20.56 -26.14
CA VAL A 731 28.86 19.42 -26.22
C VAL A 731 30.27 19.82 -25.75
N TYR A 732 30.69 19.26 -24.60
CA TYR A 732 32.09 19.26 -24.14
C TYR A 732 32.70 17.86 -24.37
N GLY A 733 34.03 17.79 -24.52
CA GLY A 733 34.72 16.51 -24.67
C GLY A 733 34.47 15.83 -26.02
N ASN A 734 33.92 14.61 -25.98
CA ASN A 734 33.46 13.86 -27.15
C ASN A 734 31.93 14.00 -27.32
N ASP A 735 31.39 13.53 -28.45
CA ASP A 735 29.95 13.47 -28.70
C ASP A 735 29.26 12.37 -27.84
N ASP A 736 29.19 12.55 -26.52
CA ASP A 736 28.87 11.50 -25.55
C ASP A 736 27.48 11.67 -24.92
N MET A 737 27.27 12.73 -24.12
CA MET A 737 26.03 12.90 -23.33
C MET A 737 24.83 13.43 -24.13
N GLN A 738 25.04 14.16 -25.25
CA GLN A 738 23.92 14.78 -25.99
C GLN A 738 22.96 13.78 -26.67
N GLU A 739 23.30 12.49 -26.67
CA GLU A 739 22.45 11.42 -27.19
C GLU A 739 21.44 10.93 -26.12
N LEU A 740 21.63 11.22 -24.83
CA LEU A 740 20.80 10.70 -23.72
C LEU A 740 19.37 11.27 -23.71
N LEU A 741 19.22 12.60 -23.76
CA LEU A 741 17.90 13.25 -23.73
C LEU A 741 16.94 12.72 -24.82
N PRO A 742 17.31 12.72 -26.12
CA PRO A 742 16.46 12.13 -27.15
C PRO A 742 16.28 10.62 -27.02
N ARG A 743 17.21 9.88 -26.40
CA ARG A 743 17.02 8.44 -26.11
C ARG A 743 15.95 8.20 -25.04
N ILE A 744 15.87 9.02 -24.00
CA ILE A 744 14.87 8.88 -22.93
C ILE A 744 13.46 9.14 -23.48
N VAL A 745 13.26 10.23 -24.23
CA VAL A 745 11.96 10.51 -24.86
C VAL A 745 11.61 9.44 -25.91
N SER A 746 12.58 9.01 -26.73
CA SER A 746 12.44 7.92 -27.71
C SER A 746 12.03 6.59 -27.09
N TYR A 747 12.58 6.27 -25.92
CA TYR A 747 12.32 5.05 -25.17
C TYR A 747 10.88 4.99 -24.65
N PHE A 748 10.44 5.98 -23.87
CA PHE A 748 9.06 6.02 -23.35
C PHE A 748 8.00 6.08 -24.46
N THR A 749 8.31 6.74 -25.58
CA THR A 749 7.33 6.96 -26.68
C THR A 749 7.42 5.94 -27.82
N GLY A 750 8.37 5.02 -27.78
CA GLY A 750 8.64 4.07 -28.86
C GLY A 750 9.07 4.69 -30.21
N LYS A 751 9.39 6.00 -30.26
CA LYS A 751 9.82 6.69 -31.49
C LYS A 751 11.24 6.29 -31.87
N GLU A 752 11.50 6.03 -33.16
CA GLU A 752 12.84 5.68 -33.63
C GLU A 752 13.80 6.89 -33.60
N PHE A 753 14.76 6.89 -32.68
CA PHE A 753 15.84 7.88 -32.64
C PHE A 753 17.08 7.42 -33.42
N ILE A 754 17.40 8.11 -34.52
CA ILE A 754 18.61 7.87 -35.31
C ILE A 754 19.73 8.79 -34.82
N GLY A 755 20.42 8.36 -33.76
CA GLY A 755 21.43 9.14 -33.03
C GLY A 755 22.48 9.85 -33.90
N LYS A 756 22.96 10.99 -33.42
CA LYS A 756 23.80 11.95 -34.16
C LYS A 756 25.15 11.34 -34.56
N ARG A 757 25.70 10.44 -33.74
CA ARG A 757 26.82 9.55 -34.09
C ARG A 757 26.55 8.68 -35.32
N HIS A 758 25.36 8.08 -35.41
CA HIS A 758 24.98 7.22 -36.54
C HIS A 758 24.88 8.04 -37.83
N GLN A 759 24.23 9.21 -37.77
CA GLN A 759 24.16 10.14 -38.90
C GLN A 759 25.57 10.53 -39.39
N MET A 760 26.50 10.83 -38.48
CA MET A 760 27.89 11.12 -38.82
C MET A 760 28.66 9.92 -39.42
N GLN A 761 28.38 8.69 -39.01
CA GLN A 761 28.98 7.49 -39.63
C GLN A 761 28.43 7.24 -41.04
N VAL A 762 27.12 7.42 -41.26
CA VAL A 762 26.48 7.33 -42.59
C VAL A 762 26.99 8.42 -43.55
N GLN A 763 27.23 9.64 -43.07
CA GLN A 763 27.89 10.68 -43.86
C GLN A 763 29.34 10.31 -44.20
N LYS A 764 30.11 9.75 -43.25
CA LYS A 764 31.49 9.29 -43.51
C LYS A 764 31.54 8.16 -44.55
N SER A 765 30.56 7.24 -44.57
CA SER A 765 30.51 6.12 -45.54
C SER A 765 30.02 6.54 -46.94
N THR A 766 29.10 7.51 -47.03
CA THR A 766 28.71 8.13 -48.31
C THR A 766 29.82 8.99 -48.89
N VAL A 767 30.62 9.68 -48.07
CA VAL A 767 31.81 10.43 -48.54
C VAL A 767 32.97 9.49 -48.94
N SER A 768 33.15 8.34 -48.29
CA SER A 768 34.20 7.38 -48.69
C SER A 768 33.87 6.60 -49.97
N SER A 769 32.59 6.46 -50.32
CA SER A 769 32.15 5.84 -51.57
C SER A 769 32.15 6.79 -52.78
N HIS A 770 32.54 8.06 -52.58
CA HIS A 770 32.67 9.10 -53.61
C HIS A 770 34.11 9.60 -53.80
N LYS A 771 35.12 8.76 -53.53
CA LYS A 771 36.57 9.06 -53.69
C LYS A 771 37.33 7.94 -54.39
#